data_AF-A0A4P7NN07-F1
#
_entry.id   AF-A0A4P7NN07-F1
#
_cell.length_a   1.000
_cell.length_b   1.000
_cell.length_c   1.000
_cell.angle_alpha   90.00
_cell.angle_beta   90.00
_cell.angle_gamma   90.00
#
_symmetry.space_group_name_H-M   'P 1'
#
loop_
_entity.id
_entity.type
_entity.pdbx_description
1 polymer ?
#
loop_
_entity_poly.entity_id
_entity_poly.type
_entity_poly.pdbx_seq_one_letter_code
_entity_poly.pdbx_strand_id
1 'polypeptide(L)'
;MVHNHSLTELITGPIRKATSRTSTPVQSPVACHTTNSQTSPRSKSRGHRSSDDDSYRSDSLERKARKEADKLERRLQEQELIDARRRSEDLKAREHLDEATRARFGDDVVFRELTPIAQLVTLPVGSEITFRARIHHQRDISKALDFLLLRDQTHSIQGVLQGPPEMVKWAQRLHPESIIQITGHLQCPREPVRSATHQDLEVLIDTIHLVAPAKNLSFNNYQPPESLHPRLTNRVVDLRHPANQALFRVRAAVTRTFRWTLDQQDFVEIQTPKIMAGATESGAEVFKVNYFGRSAYLAQSPQLSKQMAISADFKRVYEVGPVFRAENSNTHRHLTEYTGLDIEMCIDQSHHEIIRMVDRVLKNIFAAVHQMEELKIIRERWPSEDLVWLEETPILTFPEALQMLREDGNEDIEEDDLSTRDEYRLGELVKEKYKTDYFILDKFPTIARPFYTHKDDSDPKWTNSFDIFVRGQEICTGGQRIHKYDELRQSMTDSGISGDGMEEYLAAFESGAPPHGGAGLGLERIITFMLQLGDVRNAAPFHRDPKSLPSRPPGLPHPEASTRRRKSATAPASQNNKESLHGTESSDMTPKSSAETEYPPLEKLIANYGDATNTSWLDDRFQIWRHSPTGAAVGYVRQAKDLVIMTGDPLCDPTQYAEIIGAYLDFVRNTLKCKPVWLLVSEEVQRILANEPHNWRTLTCNEEQRIPADDQARRGLSRPGAQRSARRVQREGIRLHEVRPEKDENFKQRANKAIDEWYRAREGKKQVHLTEVRPWIDAEHRRYFAAERDGRVLGLVVLHRLAPRYGWQVKWALDMPSAPNGTIEALVDLALMSISGSPATFGADVSGKLVPVAHIGGAKTKILTKAYETVNLTTQKRLAASVLDCGKNKIWLDPNEVSEISNANSRQTIRKLVQDGLIIKKPVTMHSRARARELNLARRIGRHRGFGKRKGTADARMPTQVVWMRRQRVLRRLLVKYRASGKIDKHLYHELYHSAKGNTFKHKRALVEHIHRAKAEKQRERLLKDEMDAKRAKTKAARERKLERQAAKRNALAGEAEE
;
A
#
# COMPACT_ATOMS: atom_id res chain seq x y z
N MET A 1 4.93 -8.38 69.93
CA MET A 1 5.54 -7.90 71.19
C MET A 1 6.35 -6.64 70.90
N VAL A 2 6.69 -5.87 71.94
CA VAL A 2 7.02 -4.44 71.86
C VAL A 2 8.46 -4.14 72.31
N HIS A 3 8.99 -2.98 71.90
CA HIS A 3 10.24 -2.28 72.29
C HIS A 3 11.58 -2.65 71.63
N ASN A 4 12.21 -1.64 71.02
CA ASN A 4 13.20 -0.82 71.73
C ASN A 4 13.27 0.63 71.20
N HIS A 5 13.80 1.57 72.00
CA HIS A 5 13.71 3.03 71.81
C HIS A 5 14.98 3.77 72.30
N SER A 6 15.04 5.09 72.06
CA SER A 6 15.99 6.15 72.51
C SER A 6 17.12 6.50 71.51
N LEU A 7 17.41 7.74 71.08
CA LEU A 7 17.27 9.16 71.53
C LEU A 7 18.36 9.72 72.47
N THR A 8 19.07 10.75 71.97
CA THR A 8 19.77 11.96 72.52
C THR A 8 20.48 12.65 71.30
N GLU A 9 21.23 13.75 71.31
CA GLU A 9 21.03 15.17 71.71
C GLU A 9 21.73 16.07 70.63
N LEU A 10 21.51 17.38 70.36
CA LEU A 10 21.32 18.65 71.10
C LEU A 10 22.64 19.43 71.43
N ILE A 11 22.64 20.77 71.17
CA ILE A 11 23.46 21.88 71.76
C ILE A 11 24.51 22.65 70.89
N THR A 12 24.40 24.00 70.92
CA THR A 12 25.34 25.13 70.59
C THR A 12 25.73 25.55 69.14
N GLY A 13 25.78 26.87 68.92
CA GLY A 13 26.59 27.60 67.90
C GLY A 13 27.49 28.65 68.61
N PRO A 14 27.90 29.82 68.04
CA PRO A 14 27.78 30.36 66.66
C PRO A 14 29.11 31.02 66.11
N ILE A 15 29.01 31.93 65.11
CA ILE A 15 29.96 33.02 64.70
C ILE A 15 30.97 32.82 63.52
N ARG A 16 30.51 33.28 62.34
CA ARG A 16 31.10 34.20 61.31
C ARG A 16 32.63 34.52 61.16
N LYS A 17 32.97 34.77 59.86
CA LYS A 17 34.08 35.59 59.25
C LYS A 17 35.48 34.91 59.18
N ALA A 18 36.37 35.17 58.19
CA ALA A 18 36.46 36.24 57.17
C ALA A 18 37.27 35.84 55.88
N THR A 19 37.06 36.57 54.75
CA THR A 19 38.06 37.06 53.73
C THR A 19 39.09 36.10 53.03
N SER A 20 39.57 36.32 51.77
CA SER A 20 39.19 37.19 50.62
C SER A 20 40.17 37.01 49.43
N ARG A 21 39.77 37.38 48.18
CA ARG A 21 40.62 37.65 46.97
C ARG A 21 41.39 36.42 46.41
N THR A 22 41.72 36.21 45.12
CA THR A 22 41.52 36.82 43.77
C THR A 22 41.85 35.71 42.73
N SER A 23 41.63 35.76 41.40
CA SER A 23 41.17 36.79 40.43
C SER A 23 40.63 36.14 39.11
N THR A 24 40.35 36.97 38.10
CA THR A 24 39.89 36.77 36.71
C THR A 24 41.05 36.37 35.73
N PRO A 25 40.87 36.08 34.39
CA PRO A 25 39.87 36.70 33.50
C PRO A 25 39.36 36.02 32.17
N VAL A 26 38.48 36.77 31.47
CA VAL A 26 38.00 36.71 30.04
C VAL A 26 37.10 35.52 29.64
N GLN A 27 35.82 35.62 29.23
CA GLN A 27 34.92 36.56 28.49
C GLN A 27 34.79 36.35 26.97
N SER A 28 33.53 36.23 26.47
CA SER A 28 32.97 36.73 25.19
C SER A 28 31.54 36.16 24.97
N PRO A 29 30.62 36.79 24.19
CA PRO A 29 29.75 37.84 24.74
C PRO A 29 28.23 37.68 24.44
N VAL A 30 27.45 38.66 24.91
CA VAL A 30 25.97 38.74 24.92
C VAL A 30 25.47 39.83 23.95
N ALA A 31 24.20 39.77 23.52
CA ALA A 31 23.42 40.95 23.11
C ALA A 31 21.96 40.86 23.62
N CYS A 32 21.33 42.00 23.93
CA CYS A 32 20.14 42.08 24.80
C CYS A 32 19.19 43.25 24.48
N HIS A 33 17.87 43.09 24.75
CA HIS A 33 16.79 44.12 24.85
C HIS A 33 16.49 45.01 23.61
N THR A 34 15.36 45.75 23.45
CA THR A 34 14.28 46.23 24.37
C THR A 34 12.92 46.48 23.63
N THR A 35 11.77 46.37 24.33
CA THR A 35 10.43 47.06 24.17
C THR A 35 9.88 47.50 22.77
N ASN A 36 8.60 47.36 22.37
CA ASN A 36 7.36 47.81 23.05
C ASN A 36 6.05 47.58 22.22
N SER A 37 4.88 47.68 22.89
CA SER A 37 3.51 47.96 22.38
C SER A 37 2.64 46.83 21.75
N GLN A 38 1.33 47.09 21.70
CA GLN A 38 0.22 46.12 21.65
C GLN A 38 -0.44 46.01 20.26
N THR A 39 -0.98 44.83 19.92
CA THR A 39 -2.33 44.69 19.30
C THR A 39 -2.76 43.21 19.23
N SER A 40 -4.04 42.94 19.49
CA SER A 40 -4.63 41.60 19.51
C SER A 40 -5.27 41.22 18.17
N PRO A 41 -5.37 39.90 17.85
CA PRO A 41 -6.34 39.43 16.87
C PRO A 41 -7.40 38.48 17.46
N ARG A 42 -8.62 38.69 16.99
CA ARG A 42 -9.87 37.98 17.34
C ARG A 42 -9.86 36.49 16.99
N SER A 43 -10.75 35.77 17.66
CA SER A 43 -11.22 34.43 17.32
C SER A 43 -11.67 34.28 15.86
N LYS A 44 -11.39 33.12 15.25
CA LYS A 44 -12.13 32.60 14.09
C LYS A 44 -12.48 31.12 14.26
N SER A 45 -13.61 30.76 13.68
CA SER A 45 -14.35 29.51 13.80
C SER A 45 -13.73 28.35 12.99
N ARG A 46 -14.00 27.11 13.44
CA ARG A 46 -13.71 25.90 12.67
C ARG A 46 -14.64 25.79 11.46
N GLY A 47 -14.10 25.97 10.26
CA GLY A 47 -14.71 25.55 8.99
C GLY A 47 -14.19 24.18 8.54
N HIS A 48 -14.85 23.56 7.55
CA HIS A 48 -14.35 22.35 6.87
C HIS A 48 -12.91 22.56 6.36
N ARG A 49 -12.06 21.53 6.50
CA ARG A 49 -10.81 21.44 5.73
C ARG A 49 -11.15 21.00 4.32
N SER A 50 -10.71 21.76 3.32
CA SER A 50 -10.76 21.37 1.91
C SER A 50 -9.56 20.52 1.54
N SER A 51 -9.63 19.91 0.35
CA SER A 51 -8.57 19.09 -0.28
C SER A 51 -7.29 19.86 -0.64
N ASP A 52 -7.26 21.19 -0.43
CA ASP A 52 -6.15 22.05 -0.86
C ASP A 52 -4.96 22.03 0.13
N ASP A 53 -5.20 21.70 1.40
CA ASP A 53 -4.16 21.72 2.45
C ASP A 53 -3.17 20.55 2.31
N ASP A 54 -3.61 19.42 1.71
CA ASP A 54 -2.76 18.25 1.45
C ASP A 54 -1.92 18.41 0.17
N SER A 55 -2.40 19.13 -0.85
CA SER A 55 -1.63 19.37 -2.09
C SER A 55 -0.44 20.31 -1.86
N TYR A 56 -0.63 21.38 -1.07
CA TYR A 56 0.47 22.28 -0.66
C TYR A 56 1.54 21.57 0.20
N ARG A 57 1.13 20.61 1.03
CA ARG A 57 2.06 19.77 1.81
C ARG A 57 2.86 18.83 0.91
N SER A 58 2.21 18.21 -0.08
CA SER A 58 2.87 17.35 -1.06
C SER A 58 3.96 18.10 -1.84
N ASP A 59 3.63 19.26 -2.43
CA ASP A 59 4.58 20.03 -3.26
C ASP A 59 5.75 20.60 -2.44
N SER A 60 5.51 20.97 -1.17
CA SER A 60 6.57 21.38 -0.24
C SER A 60 7.54 20.23 0.09
N LEU A 61 7.02 19.02 0.34
CA LEU A 61 7.83 17.83 0.61
C LEU A 61 8.64 17.40 -0.62
N GLU A 62 8.04 17.42 -1.81
CA GLU A 62 8.76 17.14 -3.06
C GLU A 62 9.89 18.13 -3.32
N ARG A 63 9.65 19.43 -3.15
CA ARG A 63 10.70 20.46 -3.32
C ARG A 63 11.83 20.29 -2.32
N LYS A 64 11.54 19.85 -1.09
CA LYS A 64 12.57 19.54 -0.09
C LYS A 64 13.37 18.29 -0.50
N ALA A 65 12.70 17.20 -0.88
CA ALA A 65 13.35 15.97 -1.32
C ALA A 65 14.26 16.18 -2.54
N ARG A 66 13.81 16.98 -3.53
CA ARG A 66 14.63 17.34 -4.71
C ARG A 66 15.90 18.13 -4.31
N LYS A 67 15.77 19.13 -3.43
CA LYS A 67 16.94 19.88 -2.92
C LYS A 67 17.93 19.01 -2.14
N GLU A 68 17.44 18.02 -1.40
CA GLU A 68 18.30 17.06 -0.70
C GLU A 68 18.96 16.06 -1.66
N ALA A 69 18.26 15.62 -2.71
CA ALA A 69 18.80 14.78 -3.77
C ALA A 69 19.91 15.49 -4.58
N ASP A 70 19.67 16.71 -5.08
CA ASP A 70 20.67 17.51 -5.82
C ASP A 70 21.93 17.76 -4.96
N LYS A 71 21.75 17.99 -3.65
CA LYS A 71 22.85 18.19 -2.71
C LYS A 71 23.63 16.90 -2.42
N LEU A 72 22.96 15.75 -2.42
CA LEU A 72 23.58 14.43 -2.31
C LEU A 72 24.38 14.10 -3.57
N GLU A 73 23.80 14.32 -4.75
CA GLU A 73 24.45 14.04 -6.04
C GLU A 73 25.73 14.87 -6.23
N ARG A 74 25.69 16.18 -5.92
CA ARG A 74 26.90 17.03 -5.94
C ARG A 74 28.00 16.53 -5.00
N ARG A 75 27.63 16.10 -3.78
CA ARG A 75 28.58 15.53 -2.82
C ARG A 75 29.18 14.20 -3.31
N LEU A 76 28.39 13.37 -3.98
CA LEU A 76 28.88 12.12 -4.58
C LEU A 76 29.85 12.40 -5.73
N GLN A 77 29.55 13.36 -6.61
CA GLN A 77 30.45 13.77 -7.70
C GLN A 77 31.76 14.37 -7.17
N GLU A 78 31.68 15.23 -6.14
CA GLU A 78 32.86 15.80 -5.47
C GLU A 78 33.73 14.71 -4.82
N GLN A 79 33.11 13.75 -4.14
CA GLN A 79 33.79 12.59 -3.56
C GLN A 79 34.45 11.70 -4.63
N GLU A 80 33.75 11.38 -5.73
CA GLU A 80 34.30 10.57 -6.83
C GLU A 80 35.49 11.25 -7.52
N LEU A 81 35.48 12.59 -7.66
CA LEU A 81 36.62 13.36 -8.15
C LEU A 81 37.82 13.30 -7.20
N ILE A 82 37.59 13.41 -5.89
CA ILE A 82 38.63 13.26 -4.86
C ILE A 82 39.24 11.85 -4.89
N ASP A 83 38.40 10.81 -4.99
CA ASP A 83 38.85 9.42 -4.99
C ASP A 83 39.49 8.99 -6.33
N ALA A 84 39.11 9.62 -7.45
CA ALA A 84 39.81 9.47 -8.72
C ALA A 84 41.21 10.14 -8.68
N ARG A 85 41.32 11.34 -8.10
CA ARG A 85 42.60 12.02 -7.89
C ARG A 85 43.52 11.20 -6.99
N ARG A 86 43.02 10.70 -5.86
CA ARG A 86 43.78 9.83 -4.92
C ARG A 86 44.32 8.58 -5.61
N ARG A 87 43.50 7.89 -6.40
CA ARG A 87 43.93 6.72 -7.20
C ARG A 87 45.02 7.07 -8.21
N SER A 88 44.95 8.24 -8.87
CA SER A 88 46.02 8.69 -9.77
C SER A 88 47.32 9.03 -9.03
N GLU A 89 47.24 9.60 -7.82
CA GLU A 89 48.39 9.84 -6.95
C GLU A 89 49.03 8.52 -6.47
N ASP A 90 48.23 7.50 -6.14
CA ASP A 90 48.73 6.18 -5.72
C ASP A 90 49.31 5.37 -6.87
N LEU A 91 48.75 5.47 -8.09
CA LEU A 91 49.32 4.83 -9.28
C LEU A 91 50.74 5.35 -9.57
N LYS A 92 50.92 6.67 -9.50
CA LYS A 92 52.24 7.33 -9.67
C LYS A 92 53.22 6.99 -8.54
N ALA A 93 52.73 6.83 -7.30
CA ALA A 93 53.56 6.34 -6.22
C ALA A 93 54.03 4.89 -6.46
N ARG A 94 53.16 4.01 -6.98
CA ARG A 94 53.49 2.61 -7.32
C ARG A 94 54.53 2.48 -8.45
N GLU A 95 54.63 3.44 -9.37
CA GLU A 95 55.64 3.46 -10.44
C GLU A 95 57.08 3.65 -9.92
N HIS A 96 57.25 4.21 -8.71
CA HIS A 96 58.54 4.46 -8.08
C HIS A 96 58.94 3.42 -7.00
N LEU A 97 58.12 2.40 -6.77
CA LEU A 97 58.38 1.33 -5.79
C LEU A 97 59.08 0.14 -6.45
N ASP A 98 59.89 -0.57 -5.66
CA ASP A 98 60.46 -1.86 -6.06
C ASP A 98 59.38 -2.96 -6.12
N GLU A 99 59.65 -4.02 -6.88
CA GLU A 99 58.70 -5.11 -7.12
C GLU A 99 58.23 -5.79 -5.82
N ALA A 100 59.15 -5.99 -4.86
CA ALA A 100 58.83 -6.66 -3.61
C ALA A 100 57.91 -5.80 -2.73
N THR A 101 58.17 -4.49 -2.61
CA THR A 101 57.25 -3.57 -1.93
C THR A 101 55.91 -3.46 -2.64
N ARG A 102 55.90 -3.41 -3.98
CA ARG A 102 54.68 -3.28 -4.79
C ARG A 102 53.73 -4.49 -4.62
N ALA A 103 54.28 -5.69 -4.47
CA ALA A 103 53.50 -6.91 -4.25
C ALA A 103 52.79 -6.96 -2.87
N ARG A 104 53.26 -6.20 -1.87
CA ARG A 104 52.71 -6.24 -0.50
C ARG A 104 51.33 -5.60 -0.35
N PHE A 105 50.89 -4.74 -1.27
CA PHE A 105 49.61 -4.05 -1.14
C PHE A 105 49.00 -3.62 -2.48
N GLY A 106 47.70 -3.30 -2.48
CA GLY A 106 46.95 -2.82 -3.64
C GLY A 106 45.67 -3.61 -3.89
N ASP A 107 45.14 -3.48 -5.11
CA ASP A 107 43.85 -4.08 -5.51
C ASP A 107 44.02 -5.50 -6.09
N ASP A 108 45.27 -5.95 -6.27
CA ASP A 108 45.65 -7.23 -6.85
C ASP A 108 45.54 -8.36 -5.80
N VAL A 109 44.33 -8.94 -5.63
CA VAL A 109 44.07 -10.00 -4.65
C VAL A 109 44.76 -11.31 -5.05
N VAL A 110 45.78 -11.70 -4.28
CA VAL A 110 46.45 -13.00 -4.44
C VAL A 110 45.56 -14.13 -3.89
N PHE A 111 45.28 -15.17 -4.67
CA PHE A 111 44.55 -16.34 -4.17
C PHE A 111 45.48 -17.21 -3.29
N ARG A 112 45.10 -17.39 -2.03
CA ARG A 112 45.73 -18.25 -1.03
C ARG A 112 44.64 -18.99 -0.25
N GLU A 113 45.03 -20.01 0.51
CA GLU A 113 44.15 -20.61 1.53
C GLU A 113 43.81 -19.56 2.60
N LEU A 114 42.56 -19.56 3.09
CA LEU A 114 42.04 -18.51 3.97
C LEU A 114 41.52 -19.10 5.28
N THR A 115 42.10 -18.69 6.39
CA THR A 115 41.69 -19.10 7.74
C THR A 115 40.76 -18.05 8.36
N PRO A 116 39.50 -18.35 8.74
CA PRO A 116 38.61 -17.41 9.42
C PRO A 116 39.19 -16.92 10.76
N ILE A 117 38.77 -15.74 11.24
CA ILE A 117 39.29 -15.19 12.51
C ILE A 117 38.98 -16.13 13.69
N ALA A 118 37.84 -16.81 13.66
CA ALA A 118 37.45 -17.81 14.66
C ALA A 118 38.42 -19.01 14.77
N GLN A 119 39.19 -19.31 13.71
CA GLN A 119 40.13 -20.43 13.66
C GLN A 119 41.59 -19.98 13.86
N LEU A 120 42.01 -18.84 13.28
CA LEU A 120 43.41 -18.42 13.39
C LEU A 120 43.87 -18.14 14.82
N VAL A 121 42.93 -17.80 15.71
CA VAL A 121 43.21 -17.52 17.14
C VAL A 121 43.49 -18.77 17.98
N THR A 122 43.30 -19.97 17.43
CA THR A 122 43.69 -21.23 18.07
C THR A 122 45.09 -21.69 17.64
N LEU A 123 45.71 -20.99 16.68
CA LEU A 123 47.07 -21.27 16.21
C LEU A 123 48.12 -20.69 17.16
N PRO A 124 49.32 -21.28 17.24
CA PRO A 124 50.39 -20.75 18.10
C PRO A 124 50.89 -19.39 17.60
N VAL A 125 51.32 -18.56 18.55
CA VAL A 125 52.03 -17.30 18.30
C VAL A 125 53.25 -17.57 17.40
N GLY A 126 53.45 -16.70 16.40
CA GLY A 126 54.47 -16.84 15.35
C GLY A 126 53.98 -17.53 14.07
N SER A 127 52.74 -18.05 14.02
CA SER A 127 52.17 -18.63 12.79
C SER A 127 51.97 -17.57 11.70
N GLU A 128 52.42 -17.83 10.47
CA GLU A 128 51.96 -17.10 9.28
C GLU A 128 50.49 -17.47 9.02
N ILE A 129 49.65 -16.45 8.82
CA ILE A 129 48.21 -16.59 8.61
C ILE A 129 47.77 -15.73 7.42
N THR A 130 46.93 -16.29 6.56
CA THR A 130 46.22 -15.50 5.53
C THR A 130 44.72 -15.56 5.80
N PHE A 131 44.06 -14.40 5.83
CA PHE A 131 42.62 -14.31 6.11
C PHE A 131 41.97 -13.12 5.41
N ARG A 132 40.63 -13.12 5.37
CA ARG A 132 39.83 -11.97 4.90
C ARG A 132 39.02 -11.40 6.04
N ALA A 133 39.00 -10.09 6.16
CA ALA A 133 38.28 -9.37 7.19
C ALA A 133 37.69 -8.07 6.64
N ARG A 134 36.75 -7.48 7.39
CA ARG A 134 36.37 -6.07 7.20
C ARG A 134 37.20 -5.20 8.12
N ILE A 135 37.60 -4.03 7.62
CA ILE A 135 38.06 -2.93 8.48
C ILE A 135 36.87 -2.47 9.32
N HIS A 136 36.85 -2.75 10.62
CA HIS A 136 35.78 -2.28 11.51
C HIS A 136 36.05 -0.84 11.98
N HIS A 137 37.30 -0.58 12.36
CA HIS A 137 37.80 0.73 12.76
C HIS A 137 39.29 0.82 12.38
N GLN A 138 39.80 2.04 12.19
CA GLN A 138 41.19 2.32 11.83
C GLN A 138 41.70 3.49 12.68
N ARG A 139 42.98 3.46 13.05
CA ARG A 139 43.59 4.45 13.94
C ARG A 139 44.95 4.87 13.41
N ASP A 140 44.91 5.84 12.50
CA ASP A 140 46.06 6.52 11.90
C ASP A 140 47.01 7.04 13.00
N ILE A 141 48.22 6.48 13.10
CA ILE A 141 49.23 6.94 14.08
C ILE A 141 50.30 7.80 13.40
N SER A 142 50.88 7.31 12.31
CA SER A 142 51.97 7.99 11.63
C SER A 142 52.04 7.57 10.15
N LYS A 143 53.06 8.08 9.44
CA LYS A 143 53.35 7.66 8.07
C LYS A 143 53.90 6.23 7.98
N ALA A 144 54.36 5.61 9.08
CA ALA A 144 55.03 4.30 9.07
C ALA A 144 54.35 3.25 9.98
N LEU A 145 53.27 3.63 10.67
CA LEU A 145 52.52 2.78 11.60
C LEU A 145 51.04 3.16 11.58
N ASP A 146 50.19 2.14 11.49
CA ASP A 146 48.74 2.24 11.57
C ASP A 146 48.15 1.00 12.27
N PHE A 147 46.99 1.15 12.90
CA PHE A 147 46.28 0.07 13.59
C PHE A 147 44.89 -0.14 12.99
N LEU A 148 44.64 -1.35 12.51
CA LEU A 148 43.38 -1.78 11.92
C LEU A 148 42.66 -2.70 12.91
N LEU A 149 41.44 -2.37 13.32
CA LEU A 149 40.58 -3.33 13.99
C LEU A 149 39.85 -4.15 12.92
N LEU A 150 40.25 -5.42 12.81
CA LEU A 150 39.81 -6.34 11.76
C LEU A 150 38.68 -7.20 12.30
N ARG A 151 37.61 -7.38 11.51
CA ARG A 151 36.42 -8.10 11.93
C ARG A 151 35.94 -9.12 10.89
N ASP A 152 35.64 -10.31 11.38
CA ASP A 152 34.94 -11.37 10.66
C ASP A 152 33.73 -11.79 11.52
N GLN A 153 32.54 -11.39 11.05
CA GLN A 153 31.25 -11.63 11.72
C GLN A 153 31.23 -11.13 13.17
N THR A 154 31.28 -12.05 14.14
CA THR A 154 31.30 -11.83 15.59
C THR A 154 32.70 -11.69 16.19
N HIS A 155 33.75 -12.06 15.46
CA HIS A 155 35.13 -12.02 15.94
C HIS A 155 35.86 -10.77 15.44
N SER A 156 36.72 -10.21 16.28
CA SER A 156 37.66 -9.16 15.89
C SER A 156 39.04 -9.33 16.52
N ILE A 157 40.06 -8.90 15.78
CA ILE A 157 41.47 -8.94 16.16
C ILE A 157 42.15 -7.63 15.71
N GLN A 158 43.19 -7.19 16.41
CA GLN A 158 43.99 -6.04 15.95
C GLN A 158 44.97 -6.48 14.87
N GLY A 159 45.08 -5.68 13.81
CA GLY A 159 46.15 -5.72 12.83
C GLY A 159 47.10 -4.53 13.05
N VAL A 160 48.39 -4.81 13.12
CA VAL A 160 49.47 -3.81 13.22
C VAL A 160 50.12 -3.69 11.86
N LEU A 161 49.90 -2.55 11.20
CA LEU A 161 50.49 -2.26 9.90
C LEU A 161 51.75 -1.41 10.10
N GLN A 162 52.92 -2.04 10.03
CA GLN A 162 54.22 -1.39 10.06
C GLN A 162 54.97 -1.69 8.75
N GLY A 163 55.31 -0.65 7.98
CA GLY A 163 55.87 -0.84 6.65
C GLY A 163 56.20 0.45 5.90
N PRO A 164 56.51 0.36 4.59
CA PRO A 164 56.82 1.50 3.75
C PRO A 164 55.72 2.58 3.78
N PRO A 165 56.06 3.88 3.77
CA PRO A 165 55.08 4.94 3.92
C PRO A 165 53.93 4.93 2.90
N GLU A 166 54.19 4.40 1.71
CA GLU A 166 53.23 4.25 0.62
C GLU A 166 52.16 3.21 0.95
N MET A 167 52.56 2.08 1.55
CA MET A 167 51.67 0.99 1.99
C MET A 167 50.75 1.46 3.12
N VAL A 168 51.33 2.13 4.13
CA VAL A 168 50.58 2.67 5.28
C VAL A 168 49.61 3.76 4.84
N LYS A 169 50.06 4.71 4.01
CA LYS A 169 49.24 5.80 3.48
C LYS A 169 48.14 5.32 2.53
N TRP A 170 48.36 4.23 1.80
CA TRP A 170 47.32 3.57 1.00
C TRP A 170 46.26 2.93 1.90
N ALA A 171 46.67 2.19 2.93
CA ALA A 171 45.75 1.59 3.89
C ALA A 171 44.92 2.65 4.64
N GLN A 172 45.51 3.77 5.04
CA GLN A 172 44.83 4.94 5.67
C GLN A 172 43.75 5.60 4.80
N ARG A 173 43.67 5.25 3.50
CA ARG A 173 42.62 5.74 2.59
C ARG A 173 41.44 4.79 2.46
N LEU A 174 41.55 3.56 2.98
CA LEU A 174 40.48 2.56 2.89
C LEU A 174 39.34 2.91 3.85
N HIS A 175 38.11 2.93 3.34
CA HIS A 175 36.96 3.19 4.19
C HIS A 175 36.67 2.01 5.13
N PRO A 176 36.20 2.27 6.37
CA PRO A 176 35.58 1.23 7.21
C PRO A 176 34.50 0.45 6.45
N GLU A 177 34.32 -0.80 6.84
CA GLU A 177 33.56 -1.86 6.15
C GLU A 177 34.15 -2.36 4.81
N SER A 178 35.27 -1.81 4.30
CA SER A 178 35.99 -2.39 3.15
C SER A 178 36.46 -3.81 3.49
N ILE A 179 36.37 -4.72 2.52
CA ILE A 179 36.88 -6.09 2.67
C ILE A 179 38.33 -6.10 2.19
N ILE A 180 39.21 -6.54 3.06
CA ILE A 180 40.63 -6.71 2.78
C ILE A 180 41.05 -8.16 3.01
N GLN A 181 42.08 -8.58 2.30
CA GLN A 181 42.81 -9.81 2.55
C GLN A 181 44.16 -9.45 3.15
N ILE A 182 44.54 -10.14 4.23
CA ILE A 182 45.77 -9.90 4.97
C ILE A 182 46.57 -11.19 5.01
N THR A 183 47.88 -11.07 4.79
CA THR A 183 48.87 -12.05 5.22
C THR A 183 49.69 -11.41 6.34
N GLY A 184 49.96 -12.15 7.40
CA GLY A 184 50.74 -11.64 8.53
C GLY A 184 51.12 -12.72 9.52
N HIS A 185 51.83 -12.34 10.57
CA HIS A 185 52.23 -13.22 11.66
C HIS A 185 51.43 -12.93 12.93
N LEU A 186 50.94 -13.97 13.61
CA LEU A 186 50.21 -13.83 14.87
C LEU A 186 51.19 -13.51 16.04
N GLN A 187 50.91 -12.47 16.83
CA GLN A 187 51.76 -12.06 17.97
C GLN A 187 50.94 -11.64 19.20
N CYS A 188 51.58 -11.62 20.38
CA CYS A 188 50.99 -11.02 21.58
C CYS A 188 51.13 -9.49 21.51
N PRO A 189 50.06 -8.71 21.79
CA PRO A 189 50.14 -7.27 21.92
C PRO A 189 50.85 -6.89 23.23
N ARG A 190 51.40 -5.67 23.31
CA ARG A 190 52.06 -5.16 24.53
C ARG A 190 51.10 -4.96 25.70
N GLU A 191 49.85 -4.62 25.40
CA GLU A 191 48.75 -4.49 26.35
C GLU A 191 47.50 -5.11 25.71
N PRO A 192 46.60 -5.76 26.47
CA PRO A 192 45.40 -6.39 25.91
C PRO A 192 44.51 -5.40 25.16
N VAL A 193 44.18 -5.72 23.90
CA VAL A 193 43.43 -4.84 23.00
C VAL A 193 41.93 -4.91 23.31
N ARG A 194 41.50 -4.12 24.30
CA ARG A 194 40.11 -4.10 24.83
C ARG A 194 39.00 -3.83 23.80
N SER A 195 39.32 -3.33 22.61
CA SER A 195 38.38 -3.10 21.51
C SER A 195 38.20 -4.30 20.56
N ALA A 196 39.05 -5.33 20.70
CA ALA A 196 38.94 -6.59 19.98
C ALA A 196 38.23 -7.66 20.83
N THR A 197 37.60 -8.65 20.20
CA THR A 197 37.12 -9.83 20.95
C THR A 197 38.28 -10.70 21.41
N HIS A 198 39.35 -10.76 20.59
CA HIS A 198 40.59 -11.45 20.92
C HIS A 198 41.61 -10.42 21.40
N GLN A 199 41.64 -10.18 22.71
CA GLN A 199 42.40 -9.08 23.31
C GLN A 199 43.89 -9.38 23.45
N ASP A 200 44.26 -10.66 23.62
CA ASP A 200 45.62 -11.12 23.90
C ASP A 200 46.41 -11.50 22.62
N LEU A 201 45.85 -11.23 21.45
CA LEU A 201 46.42 -11.52 20.14
C LEU A 201 46.27 -10.34 19.18
N GLU A 202 47.29 -10.09 18.37
CA GLU A 202 47.26 -9.18 17.23
C GLU A 202 48.03 -9.78 16.04
N VAL A 203 47.85 -9.22 14.85
CA VAL A 203 48.50 -9.66 13.61
C VAL A 203 49.48 -8.60 13.14
N LEU A 204 50.76 -8.94 13.04
CA LEU A 204 51.73 -8.12 12.32
C LEU A 204 51.51 -8.28 10.81
N ILE A 205 51.12 -7.21 10.12
CA ILE A 205 50.68 -7.28 8.72
C ILE A 205 51.87 -7.21 7.76
N ASP A 206 52.12 -8.30 7.06
CA ASP A 206 53.13 -8.38 5.99
C ASP A 206 52.56 -7.90 4.65
N THR A 207 51.34 -8.32 4.30
CA THR A 207 50.64 -7.90 3.06
C THR A 207 49.18 -7.55 3.33
N ILE A 208 48.66 -6.55 2.59
CA ILE A 208 47.26 -6.10 2.69
C ILE A 208 46.69 -5.73 1.31
N HIS A 209 45.72 -6.51 0.84
CA HIS A 209 45.10 -6.34 -0.48
C HIS A 209 43.61 -6.02 -0.38
N LEU A 210 43.14 -5.10 -1.21
CA LEU A 210 41.74 -4.68 -1.24
C LEU A 210 40.90 -5.66 -2.05
N VAL A 211 39.98 -6.37 -1.40
CA VAL A 211 39.07 -7.33 -2.04
C VAL A 211 37.79 -6.63 -2.51
N ALA A 212 37.26 -5.69 -1.71
CA ALA A 212 36.11 -4.89 -2.09
C ALA A 212 36.08 -3.54 -1.34
N PRO A 213 36.10 -2.39 -2.03
CA PRO A 213 35.96 -1.08 -1.40
C PRO A 213 34.57 -0.89 -0.79
N ALA A 214 34.52 -0.33 0.42
CA ALA A 214 33.30 0.28 0.94
C ALA A 214 33.19 1.76 0.50
N LYS A 215 31.95 2.24 0.44
CA LYS A 215 31.63 3.67 0.35
C LYS A 215 31.24 4.19 1.74
N ASN A 216 31.31 5.51 1.95
CA ASN A 216 30.79 6.14 3.16
C ASN A 216 29.37 5.65 3.48
N LEU A 217 29.21 5.09 4.68
CA LEU A 217 27.94 4.54 5.14
C LEU A 217 26.94 5.68 5.42
N SER A 218 25.66 5.40 5.23
CA SER A 218 24.57 6.34 5.55
C SER A 218 24.38 6.57 7.05
N PHE A 219 24.98 5.73 7.90
CA PHE A 219 24.82 5.72 9.34
C PHE A 219 25.96 4.94 10.04
N ASN A 220 26.18 5.14 11.35
CA ASN A 220 27.19 4.40 12.11
C ASN A 220 26.54 3.22 12.86
N ASN A 221 26.91 1.99 12.49
CA ASN A 221 26.30 0.79 13.06
C ASN A 221 26.76 0.48 14.50
N TYR A 222 27.92 1.02 14.93
CA TYR A 222 28.65 0.56 16.12
C TYR A 222 28.67 1.57 17.29
N GLN A 223 27.86 2.64 17.21
CA GLN A 223 27.71 3.61 18.29
C GLN A 223 26.25 3.69 18.79
N PRO A 224 26.00 3.82 20.11
CA PRO A 224 24.64 4.00 20.64
C PRO A 224 24.17 5.47 20.54
N PRO A 225 22.85 5.73 20.47
CA PRO A 225 21.80 4.92 19.87
C PRO A 225 21.13 5.70 18.72
N GLU A 226 21.35 5.26 17.48
CA GLU A 226 20.56 5.77 16.37
C GLU A 226 19.12 5.24 16.38
N SER A 227 18.20 6.02 15.80
CA SER A 227 16.81 5.57 15.63
C SER A 227 16.70 4.29 14.78
N LEU A 228 15.64 3.52 14.99
CA LEU A 228 15.43 2.23 14.29
C LEU A 228 15.31 2.37 12.76
N HIS A 229 14.86 3.53 12.25
CA HIS A 229 14.50 3.69 10.84
C HIS A 229 15.70 3.69 9.86
N PRO A 230 16.81 4.44 10.07
CA PRO A 230 18.05 4.30 9.30
C PRO A 230 18.56 2.86 9.25
N ARG A 231 18.60 2.17 10.40
CA ARG A 231 19.06 0.78 10.54
C ARG A 231 18.22 -0.18 9.69
N LEU A 232 16.90 -0.07 9.75
CA LEU A 232 15.98 -0.91 8.97
C LEU A 232 15.96 -0.58 7.48
N THR A 233 16.15 0.68 7.11
CA THR A 233 16.28 1.11 5.70
C THR A 233 17.57 0.59 5.08
N ASN A 234 18.64 0.54 5.88
CA ASN A 234 19.98 0.10 5.46
C ASN A 234 20.32 -1.27 6.08
N ARG A 235 19.33 -2.18 6.12
CA ARG A 235 19.38 -3.43 6.91
C ARG A 235 20.61 -4.30 6.65
N VAL A 236 21.14 -4.34 5.42
CA VAL A 236 22.36 -5.09 5.08
C VAL A 236 23.59 -4.61 5.85
N VAL A 237 23.67 -3.34 6.23
CA VAL A 237 24.75 -2.80 7.08
C VAL A 237 24.45 -3.10 8.55
N ASP A 238 23.22 -2.86 9.02
CA ASP A 238 22.83 -3.15 10.41
C ASP A 238 23.09 -4.62 10.78
N LEU A 239 22.71 -5.55 9.91
CA LEU A 239 22.93 -7.00 10.08
C LEU A 239 24.40 -7.41 10.26
N ARG A 240 25.37 -6.54 9.93
CA ARG A 240 26.79 -6.81 10.14
C ARG A 240 27.24 -6.61 11.59
N HIS A 241 26.41 -6.01 12.45
CA HIS A 241 26.73 -5.84 13.87
C HIS A 241 26.93 -7.21 14.54
N PRO A 242 27.97 -7.42 15.38
CA PRO A 242 28.18 -8.68 16.10
C PRO A 242 26.92 -9.18 16.82
N ALA A 243 26.23 -8.32 17.58
CA ALA A 243 24.95 -8.67 18.23
C ALA A 243 23.83 -9.09 17.24
N ASN A 244 23.77 -8.54 16.02
CA ASN A 244 22.83 -9.05 15.00
C ASN A 244 23.28 -10.42 14.46
N GLN A 245 24.58 -10.59 14.18
CA GLN A 245 25.16 -11.86 13.74
C GLN A 245 24.94 -12.99 14.77
N ALA A 246 25.03 -12.66 16.05
CA ALA A 246 24.69 -13.52 17.18
C ALA A 246 23.17 -13.81 17.23
N LEU A 247 22.32 -12.77 17.16
CA LEU A 247 20.87 -12.90 17.17
C LEU A 247 20.34 -13.82 16.06
N PHE A 248 20.90 -13.76 14.85
CA PHE A 248 20.47 -14.64 13.75
C PHE A 248 20.99 -16.08 13.84
N ARG A 249 22.06 -16.34 14.62
CA ARG A 249 22.43 -17.69 15.04
C ARG A 249 21.43 -18.25 16.06
N VAL A 250 21.04 -17.45 17.06
CA VAL A 250 19.97 -17.82 18.01
C VAL A 250 18.66 -18.12 17.26
N ARG A 251 18.26 -17.29 16.28
CA ARG A 251 17.09 -17.58 15.42
C ARG A 251 17.20 -18.93 14.71
N ALA A 252 18.38 -19.29 14.20
CA ALA A 252 18.61 -20.58 13.56
C ALA A 252 18.59 -21.75 14.57
N ALA A 253 19.09 -21.55 15.78
CA ALA A 253 19.01 -22.53 16.86
C ALA A 253 17.55 -22.80 17.30
N VAL A 254 16.73 -21.75 17.42
CA VAL A 254 15.28 -21.87 17.71
C VAL A 254 14.59 -22.74 16.66
N THR A 255 14.78 -22.47 15.36
CA THR A 255 14.13 -23.26 14.30
C THR A 255 14.70 -24.67 14.14
N ARG A 256 15.96 -24.90 14.52
CA ARG A 256 16.56 -26.25 14.57
C ARG A 256 15.99 -27.07 15.72
N THR A 257 15.89 -26.48 16.91
CA THR A 257 15.39 -27.13 18.13
C THR A 257 13.88 -27.41 18.03
N PHE A 258 13.12 -26.53 17.39
CA PHE A 258 11.72 -26.76 17.02
C PHE A 258 11.55 -28.04 16.20
N ARG A 259 12.25 -28.12 15.04
CA ARG A 259 12.22 -29.32 14.17
C ARG A 259 12.65 -30.56 14.94
N TRP A 260 13.85 -30.54 15.51
CA TRP A 260 14.41 -31.68 16.23
C TRP A 260 13.48 -32.21 17.32
N THR A 261 12.85 -31.33 18.12
CA THR A 261 11.93 -31.78 19.18
C THR A 261 10.70 -32.49 18.62
N LEU A 262 10.19 -32.06 17.46
CA LEU A 262 9.02 -32.64 16.80
C LEU A 262 9.38 -33.91 16.01
N ASP A 263 10.57 -33.95 15.39
CA ASP A 263 11.12 -35.14 14.74
C ASP A 263 11.30 -36.27 15.78
N GLN A 264 11.76 -35.94 17.00
CA GLN A 264 11.82 -36.88 18.14
C GLN A 264 10.43 -37.31 18.68
N GLN A 265 9.33 -36.79 18.13
CA GLN A 265 7.95 -37.13 18.50
C GLN A 265 7.14 -37.63 17.29
N ASP A 266 7.82 -38.14 16.26
CA ASP A 266 7.25 -38.73 15.05
C ASP A 266 6.34 -37.77 14.24
N PHE A 267 6.63 -36.46 14.26
CA PHE A 267 5.97 -35.51 13.36
C PHE A 267 6.61 -35.50 11.97
N VAL A 268 5.80 -35.19 10.96
CA VAL A 268 6.23 -35.00 9.57
C VAL A 268 6.27 -33.51 9.21
N GLU A 269 7.40 -33.00 8.71
CA GLU A 269 7.47 -31.65 8.13
C GLU A 269 6.71 -31.62 6.79
N ILE A 270 5.69 -30.76 6.68
CA ILE A 270 4.91 -30.54 5.46
C ILE A 270 5.16 -29.14 4.90
N GLN A 271 4.96 -28.96 3.59
CA GLN A 271 5.04 -27.65 2.93
C GLN A 271 3.71 -27.36 2.21
N THR A 272 3.02 -26.29 2.62
CA THR A 272 1.65 -26.01 2.18
C THR A 272 1.60 -24.81 1.21
N PRO A 273 0.66 -24.80 0.24
CA PRO A 273 0.57 -23.71 -0.74
C PRO A 273 0.17 -22.40 -0.06
N LYS A 274 0.96 -21.34 -0.30
CA LYS A 274 0.70 -20.00 0.27
C LYS A 274 -0.22 -19.12 -0.57
N ILE A 275 -0.73 -19.65 -1.69
CA ILE A 275 -1.68 -19.00 -2.59
C ILE A 275 -2.97 -19.83 -2.57
N MET A 276 -4.08 -19.23 -2.16
CA MET A 276 -5.38 -19.88 -1.99
C MET A 276 -6.44 -19.25 -2.90
N ALA A 277 -7.51 -20.01 -3.19
CA ALA A 277 -8.62 -19.56 -4.02
C ALA A 277 -9.56 -18.57 -3.31
N GLY A 278 -9.72 -18.70 -1.99
CA GLY A 278 -10.63 -17.89 -1.16
C GLY A 278 -9.93 -17.15 -0.01
N ALA A 279 -10.71 -16.35 0.72
CA ALA A 279 -10.31 -15.72 1.97
C ALA A 279 -10.88 -16.56 3.13
N THR A 280 -10.04 -17.39 3.75
CA THR A 280 -10.50 -18.67 4.32
C THR A 280 -10.71 -18.71 5.84
N GLU A 281 -10.10 -17.81 6.62
CA GLU A 281 -9.93 -18.05 8.07
C GLU A 281 -10.71 -17.13 9.02
N SER A 282 -10.81 -15.82 8.74
CA SER A 282 -11.08 -14.84 9.79
C SER A 282 -12.06 -13.71 9.44
N GLY A 283 -12.41 -13.54 8.17
CA GLY A 283 -13.07 -12.31 7.69
C GLY A 283 -12.20 -11.04 7.77
N ALA A 284 -10.95 -11.14 8.23
CA ALA A 284 -9.99 -10.04 8.25
C ALA A 284 -9.41 -9.76 6.86
N GLU A 285 -8.63 -8.69 6.74
CA GLU A 285 -8.01 -8.31 5.46
C GLU A 285 -7.01 -9.38 4.99
N VAL A 286 -7.10 -9.73 3.71
CA VAL A 286 -6.22 -10.72 3.03
C VAL A 286 -5.50 -10.07 1.85
N PHE A 287 -4.23 -10.40 1.64
CA PHE A 287 -3.50 -9.92 0.48
C PHE A 287 -4.03 -10.59 -0.79
N LYS A 288 -4.49 -9.76 -1.73
CA LYS A 288 -5.00 -10.22 -3.02
C LYS A 288 -3.89 -10.24 -4.07
N VAL A 289 -3.79 -11.35 -4.79
CA VAL A 289 -2.84 -11.59 -5.88
C VAL A 289 -3.58 -11.74 -7.21
N ASN A 290 -3.03 -11.19 -8.29
CA ASN A 290 -3.49 -11.47 -9.65
C ASN A 290 -2.88 -12.80 -10.13
N TYR A 291 -3.71 -13.82 -10.25
CA TYR A 291 -3.31 -15.18 -10.61
C TYR A 291 -3.83 -15.52 -12.02
N PHE A 292 -3.05 -15.15 -13.04
CA PHE A 292 -3.39 -15.34 -14.46
C PHE A 292 -4.74 -14.72 -14.86
N GLY A 293 -5.01 -13.47 -14.43
CA GLY A 293 -6.28 -12.77 -14.68
C GLY A 293 -7.42 -13.17 -13.73
N ARG A 294 -7.20 -14.15 -12.86
CA ARG A 294 -8.11 -14.53 -11.76
C ARG A 294 -7.63 -13.90 -10.45
N SER A 295 -8.51 -13.87 -9.45
CA SER A 295 -8.13 -13.47 -8.09
C SER A 295 -7.66 -14.70 -7.31
N ALA A 296 -6.55 -14.56 -6.58
CA ALA A 296 -6.12 -15.48 -5.53
C ALA A 296 -5.69 -14.67 -4.30
N TYR A 297 -5.41 -15.34 -3.19
CA TYR A 297 -5.11 -14.71 -1.90
C TYR A 297 -3.91 -15.35 -1.24
N LEU A 298 -3.14 -14.58 -0.45
CA LEU A 298 -2.08 -15.14 0.38
C LEU A 298 -2.64 -15.74 1.67
N ALA A 299 -2.08 -16.88 2.09
CA ALA A 299 -2.51 -17.61 3.29
C ALA A 299 -2.21 -16.84 4.59
N GLN A 300 -3.24 -16.69 5.44
CA GLN A 300 -3.12 -16.03 6.75
C GLN A 300 -2.50 -16.92 7.83
N SER A 301 -2.52 -18.23 7.62
CA SER A 301 -1.78 -19.28 8.30
C SER A 301 -1.88 -20.55 7.43
N PRO A 302 -1.16 -21.64 7.74
CA PRO A 302 -1.38 -22.94 7.08
C PRO A 302 -2.54 -23.75 7.70
N GLN A 303 -3.44 -23.13 8.48
CA GLN A 303 -4.38 -23.81 9.36
C GLN A 303 -5.35 -24.75 8.64
N LEU A 304 -5.79 -24.42 7.42
CA LEU A 304 -6.62 -25.35 6.65
C LEU A 304 -5.82 -26.58 6.21
N SER A 305 -4.66 -26.37 5.59
CA SER A 305 -3.86 -27.44 5.00
C SER A 305 -3.29 -28.41 6.04
N LYS A 306 -2.93 -27.94 7.24
CA LYS A 306 -2.47 -28.85 8.31
C LYS A 306 -3.60 -29.72 8.88
N GLN A 307 -4.84 -29.23 8.96
CA GLN A 307 -6.00 -30.07 9.31
C GLN A 307 -6.35 -31.07 8.19
N MET A 308 -6.26 -30.66 6.92
CA MET A 308 -6.44 -31.57 5.78
C MET A 308 -5.38 -32.68 5.77
N ALA A 309 -4.14 -32.39 6.17
CA ALA A 309 -3.11 -33.42 6.33
C ALA A 309 -3.43 -34.41 7.47
N ILE A 310 -4.05 -33.95 8.57
CA ILE A 310 -4.54 -34.85 9.63
C ILE A 310 -5.68 -35.76 9.12
N SER A 311 -6.60 -35.24 8.32
CA SER A 311 -7.64 -36.06 7.65
C SER A 311 -7.04 -37.02 6.61
N ALA A 312 -5.89 -36.70 6.03
CA ALA A 312 -5.11 -37.57 5.15
C ALA A 312 -4.13 -38.50 5.91
N ASP A 313 -4.49 -38.94 7.12
CA ASP A 313 -3.77 -39.93 7.95
C ASP A 313 -2.32 -39.59 8.37
N PHE A 314 -1.82 -38.37 8.17
CA PHE A 314 -0.45 -38.02 8.61
C PHE A 314 -0.24 -38.02 10.13
N LYS A 315 -1.33 -37.99 10.93
CA LYS A 315 -1.42 -37.99 12.40
C LYS A 315 -0.70 -36.86 13.16
N ARG A 316 0.49 -36.45 12.76
CA ARG A 316 1.35 -35.46 13.42
C ARG A 316 2.12 -34.70 12.35
N VAL A 317 1.81 -33.41 12.17
CA VAL A 317 2.45 -32.58 11.14
C VAL A 317 2.94 -31.26 11.72
N TYR A 318 4.03 -30.76 11.16
CA TYR A 318 4.47 -29.38 11.39
C TYR A 318 4.87 -28.68 10.10
N GLU A 319 4.86 -27.35 10.13
CA GLU A 319 5.40 -26.53 9.05
C GLU A 319 6.19 -25.35 9.62
N VAL A 320 7.33 -25.02 8.98
CA VAL A 320 8.08 -23.79 9.22
C VAL A 320 8.06 -22.97 7.93
N GLY A 321 7.19 -21.96 7.86
CA GLY A 321 6.89 -21.28 6.59
C GLY A 321 6.45 -19.82 6.75
N PRO A 322 6.35 -19.06 5.63
CA PRO A 322 5.90 -17.68 5.66
C PRO A 322 4.38 -17.59 5.91
N VAL A 323 4.00 -16.61 6.73
CA VAL A 323 2.62 -16.34 7.14
C VAL A 323 2.31 -14.85 6.94
N PHE A 324 1.13 -14.54 6.39
CA PHE A 324 0.80 -13.20 5.91
C PHE A 324 -0.38 -12.56 6.67
N ARG A 325 -0.20 -11.34 7.19
CA ARG A 325 -1.29 -10.55 7.81
C ARG A 325 -1.44 -9.24 7.03
N ALA A 326 -2.60 -9.00 6.43
CA ALA A 326 -2.80 -7.82 5.59
C ALA A 326 -3.35 -6.59 6.33
N GLU A 327 -3.60 -6.72 7.63
CA GLU A 327 -4.02 -5.62 8.49
C GLU A 327 -3.03 -4.46 8.46
N ASN A 328 -3.53 -3.24 8.31
CA ASN A 328 -2.71 -2.02 8.29
C ASN A 328 -2.24 -1.60 9.70
N SER A 329 -1.57 -2.51 10.41
CA SER A 329 -1.12 -2.35 11.79
C SER A 329 0.40 -2.16 11.85
N ASN A 330 0.85 -0.93 12.15
CA ASN A 330 2.27 -0.57 12.19
C ASN A 330 2.75 -0.34 13.64
N THR A 331 2.72 -1.40 14.46
CA THR A 331 3.19 -1.39 15.87
C THR A 331 4.62 -1.93 15.99
N HIS A 332 5.14 -2.07 17.21
CA HIS A 332 6.41 -2.75 17.51
C HIS A 332 6.27 -4.28 17.63
N ARG A 333 5.04 -4.83 17.54
CA ARG A 333 4.74 -6.28 17.68
C ARG A 333 4.31 -6.95 16.37
N HIS A 334 3.88 -6.19 15.37
CA HIS A 334 3.26 -6.71 14.15
C HIS A 334 4.17 -6.61 12.92
N LEU A 335 4.10 -7.63 12.09
CA LEU A 335 4.68 -7.71 10.74
C LEU A 335 3.57 -8.14 9.78
N THR A 336 3.67 -7.73 8.51
CA THR A 336 2.73 -8.18 7.45
C THR A 336 3.15 -9.51 6.82
N GLU A 337 4.41 -9.90 6.97
CA GLU A 337 4.98 -11.20 6.62
C GLU A 337 5.93 -11.61 7.75
N TYR A 338 5.72 -12.80 8.32
CA TYR A 338 6.54 -13.37 9.39
C TYR A 338 6.70 -14.89 9.21
N THR A 339 7.54 -15.53 10.02
CA THR A 339 7.74 -16.99 9.96
C THR A 339 6.85 -17.68 11.00
N GLY A 340 5.87 -18.44 10.53
CA GLY A 340 5.09 -19.34 11.37
C GLY A 340 5.89 -20.60 11.69
N LEU A 341 5.77 -21.04 12.94
CA LEU A 341 6.08 -22.40 13.37
C LEU A 341 4.73 -23.04 13.72
N ASP A 342 4.23 -23.90 12.85
CA ASP A 342 2.88 -24.45 12.94
C ASP A 342 2.93 -25.94 13.28
N ILE A 343 2.05 -26.37 14.18
CA ILE A 343 1.90 -27.76 14.62
C ILE A 343 0.42 -28.13 14.50
N GLU A 344 0.11 -29.36 14.07
CA GLU A 344 -1.21 -29.99 14.21
C GLU A 344 -1.02 -31.50 14.46
N MET A 345 -1.81 -32.10 15.36
CA MET A 345 -1.74 -33.52 15.72
C MET A 345 -3.11 -34.08 16.08
N CYS A 346 -3.31 -35.38 15.82
CA CYS A 346 -4.38 -36.15 16.44
C CYS A 346 -4.24 -36.11 17.97
N ILE A 347 -5.38 -36.13 18.65
CA ILE A 347 -5.47 -36.24 20.11
C ILE A 347 -6.32 -37.45 20.47
N ASP A 348 -5.96 -38.14 21.55
CA ASP A 348 -6.68 -39.34 21.99
C ASP A 348 -7.82 -39.00 22.98
N GLN A 349 -7.64 -37.98 23.82
CA GLN A 349 -8.57 -37.64 24.91
C GLN A 349 -8.80 -36.14 25.09
N SER A 350 -7.77 -35.30 24.98
CA SER A 350 -7.84 -33.90 25.42
C SER A 350 -6.89 -32.97 24.67
N HIS A 351 -7.33 -31.71 24.49
CA HIS A 351 -6.49 -30.64 23.95
C HIS A 351 -5.25 -30.36 24.82
N HIS A 352 -5.25 -30.79 26.09
CA HIS A 352 -4.07 -30.75 26.97
C HIS A 352 -2.89 -31.59 26.46
N GLU A 353 -3.10 -32.57 25.57
CA GLU A 353 -2.03 -33.27 24.85
C GLU A 353 -1.22 -32.30 23.96
N ILE A 354 -1.92 -31.39 23.29
CA ILE A 354 -1.32 -30.34 22.45
C ILE A 354 -0.56 -29.35 23.34
N ILE A 355 -1.16 -28.95 24.47
CA ILE A 355 -0.50 -28.08 25.45
C ILE A 355 0.83 -28.68 25.91
N ARG A 356 0.85 -29.95 26.32
CA ARG A 356 2.08 -30.66 26.72
C ARG A 356 3.12 -30.75 25.60
N MET A 357 2.68 -30.92 24.35
CA MET A 357 3.58 -30.96 23.19
C MET A 357 4.23 -29.60 22.94
N VAL A 358 3.44 -28.52 22.90
CA VAL A 358 3.95 -27.17 22.67
C VAL A 358 4.81 -26.68 23.84
N ASP A 359 4.44 -27.02 25.07
CA ASP A 359 5.22 -26.73 26.28
C ASP A 359 6.61 -27.38 26.24
N ARG A 360 6.68 -28.66 25.87
CA ARG A 360 7.95 -29.38 25.64
C ARG A 360 8.81 -28.71 24.57
N VAL A 361 8.21 -28.35 23.43
CA VAL A 361 8.91 -27.66 22.33
C VAL A 361 9.49 -26.33 22.79
N LEU A 362 8.71 -25.52 23.51
CA LEU A 362 9.15 -24.22 24.01
C LEU A 362 10.23 -24.33 25.09
N LYS A 363 10.10 -25.26 26.05
CA LYS A 363 11.14 -25.54 27.06
C LYS A 363 12.45 -26.00 26.45
N ASN A 364 12.40 -26.90 25.46
CA ASN A 364 13.59 -27.32 24.72
C ASN A 364 14.25 -26.15 24.00
N ILE A 365 13.47 -25.26 23.37
CA ILE A 365 13.97 -24.03 22.75
C ILE A 365 14.63 -23.11 23.80
N PHE A 366 13.99 -22.88 24.95
CA PHE A 366 14.53 -22.02 26.01
C PHE A 366 15.83 -22.57 26.57
N ALA A 367 15.90 -23.88 26.85
CA ALA A 367 17.11 -24.55 27.32
C ALA A 367 18.25 -24.49 26.30
N ALA A 368 17.96 -24.76 25.02
CA ALA A 368 18.96 -24.70 23.94
C ALA A 368 19.50 -23.29 23.74
N VAL A 369 18.66 -22.25 23.84
CA VAL A 369 19.08 -20.85 23.70
C VAL A 369 19.85 -20.37 24.92
N HIS A 370 19.45 -20.75 26.14
CA HIS A 370 20.11 -20.35 27.38
C HIS A 370 21.58 -20.81 27.46
N GLN A 371 21.93 -21.92 26.78
CA GLN A 371 23.29 -22.44 26.69
C GLN A 371 24.17 -21.73 25.62
N MET A 372 23.63 -20.81 24.83
CA MET A 372 24.37 -20.15 23.73
C MET A 372 25.25 -19.00 24.21
N GLU A 373 26.53 -19.01 23.82
CA GLU A 373 27.46 -17.91 24.12
C GLU A 373 27.08 -16.60 23.42
N GLU A 374 26.38 -16.69 22.29
CA GLU A 374 25.82 -15.56 21.54
C GLU A 374 24.98 -14.60 22.41
N LEU A 375 24.37 -15.10 23.48
CA LEU A 375 23.60 -14.27 24.42
C LEU A 375 24.44 -13.17 25.06
N LYS A 376 25.75 -13.40 25.29
CA LYS A 376 26.68 -12.39 25.84
C LYS A 376 26.74 -11.17 24.92
N ILE A 377 26.98 -11.41 23.63
CA ILE A 377 27.11 -10.37 22.59
C ILE A 377 25.74 -9.69 22.30
N ILE A 378 24.64 -10.44 22.41
CA ILE A 378 23.29 -9.86 22.25
C ILE A 378 22.99 -8.89 23.39
N ARG A 379 23.32 -9.26 24.64
CA ARG A 379 23.07 -8.46 25.86
C ARG A 379 23.82 -7.14 25.91
N GLU A 380 24.97 -7.03 25.25
CA GLU A 380 25.69 -5.76 25.07
C GLU A 380 24.87 -4.71 24.31
N ARG A 381 24.04 -5.14 23.33
CA ARG A 381 23.20 -4.23 22.50
C ARG A 381 21.75 -4.17 22.98
N TRP A 382 21.25 -5.25 23.55
CA TRP A 382 19.90 -5.37 24.12
C TRP A 382 19.98 -5.98 25.53
N PRO A 383 20.24 -5.15 26.56
CA PRO A 383 20.25 -5.59 27.95
C PRO A 383 18.93 -6.29 28.30
N SER A 384 19.04 -7.54 28.77
CA SER A 384 17.91 -8.44 29.00
C SER A 384 18.22 -9.39 30.16
N GLU A 385 17.20 -9.71 30.95
CA GLU A 385 17.25 -10.73 32.00
C GLU A 385 17.31 -12.13 31.37
N ASP A 386 17.72 -13.14 32.15
CA ASP A 386 17.43 -14.52 31.80
C ASP A 386 15.91 -14.76 31.80
N LEU A 387 15.45 -15.70 30.97
CA LEU A 387 14.05 -16.11 30.95
C LEU A 387 13.85 -17.14 32.06
N VAL A 388 12.89 -16.92 32.95
CA VAL A 388 12.57 -17.89 34.02
C VAL A 388 11.34 -18.71 33.61
N TRP A 389 11.49 -20.03 33.55
CA TRP A 389 10.40 -20.99 33.39
C TRP A 389 10.47 -22.06 34.49
N LEU A 390 9.35 -22.74 34.75
CA LEU A 390 9.24 -23.82 35.74
C LEU A 390 9.22 -25.19 35.06
N GLU A 391 9.57 -26.24 35.82
CA GLU A 391 9.44 -27.63 35.37
C GLU A 391 7.97 -27.99 35.10
N GLU A 392 7.09 -27.65 36.06
CA GLU A 392 5.63 -27.64 35.86
C GLU A 392 5.17 -26.24 35.47
N THR A 393 4.70 -26.08 34.23
CA THR A 393 4.24 -24.77 33.72
C THR A 393 2.89 -24.41 34.33
N PRO A 394 2.71 -23.20 34.89
CA PRO A 394 1.40 -22.75 35.33
C PRO A 394 0.43 -22.67 34.16
N ILE A 395 -0.66 -23.45 34.26
CA ILE A 395 -1.83 -23.35 33.39
C ILE A 395 -2.92 -22.65 34.20
N LEU A 396 -3.33 -21.47 33.75
CA LEU A 396 -4.46 -20.72 34.31
C LEU A 396 -5.63 -20.84 33.34
N THR A 397 -6.86 -20.88 33.84
CA THR A 397 -8.04 -20.71 32.98
C THR A 397 -8.34 -19.23 32.76
N PHE A 398 -9.01 -18.89 31.67
CA PHE A 398 -9.43 -17.52 31.37
C PHE A 398 -10.22 -16.87 32.53
N PRO A 399 -11.19 -17.54 33.19
CA PRO A 399 -11.84 -17.01 34.39
C PRO A 399 -10.90 -16.71 35.56
N GLU A 400 -9.88 -17.53 35.82
CA GLU A 400 -8.89 -17.29 36.88
C GLU A 400 -8.00 -16.08 36.56
N ALA A 401 -7.62 -15.89 35.29
CA ALA A 401 -6.89 -14.70 34.86
C ALA A 401 -7.74 -13.42 34.99
N LEU A 402 -9.02 -13.47 34.62
CA LEU A 402 -9.97 -12.37 34.86
C LEU A 402 -10.08 -12.07 36.36
N GLN A 403 -10.14 -13.10 37.21
CA GLN A 403 -10.16 -12.93 38.67
C GLN A 403 -8.89 -12.26 39.19
N MET A 404 -7.70 -12.73 38.78
CA MET A 404 -6.42 -12.14 39.19
C MET A 404 -6.33 -10.64 38.82
N LEU A 405 -6.80 -10.26 37.64
CA LEU A 405 -6.81 -8.86 37.20
C LEU A 405 -7.87 -8.01 37.91
N ARG A 406 -9.02 -8.59 38.27
CA ARG A 406 -10.05 -7.92 39.09
C ARG A 406 -9.56 -7.69 40.52
N GLU A 407 -8.84 -8.66 41.10
CA GLU A 407 -8.21 -8.55 42.43
C GLU A 407 -7.09 -7.49 42.47
N ASP A 408 -6.40 -7.26 41.35
CA ASP A 408 -5.44 -6.15 41.15
C ASP A 408 -6.13 -4.77 40.96
N GLY A 409 -7.46 -4.72 40.96
CA GLY A 409 -8.26 -3.48 40.90
C GLY A 409 -8.75 -3.09 39.50
N ASN A 410 -8.74 -4.00 38.52
CA ASN A 410 -9.28 -3.75 37.18
C ASN A 410 -10.73 -4.28 37.05
N GLU A 411 -11.68 -3.56 37.65
CA GLU A 411 -13.10 -3.95 37.72
C GLU A 411 -13.83 -3.90 36.36
N ASP A 412 -13.38 -3.06 35.42
CA ASP A 412 -14.02 -2.79 34.11
C ASP A 412 -13.56 -3.74 32.98
N ILE A 413 -12.91 -4.87 33.30
CA ILE A 413 -12.42 -5.84 32.30
C ILE A 413 -13.55 -6.49 31.50
N GLU A 414 -13.38 -6.53 30.17
CA GLU A 414 -14.27 -7.25 29.26
C GLU A 414 -14.05 -8.77 29.40
N GLU A 415 -15.13 -9.55 29.47
CA GLU A 415 -15.02 -11.03 29.57
C GLU A 415 -14.80 -11.71 28.22
N ASP A 416 -14.86 -10.94 27.13
CA ASP A 416 -14.86 -11.44 25.76
C ASP A 416 -13.43 -11.53 25.17
N ASP A 417 -12.47 -10.72 25.63
CA ASP A 417 -11.06 -10.72 25.18
C ASP A 417 -10.15 -9.97 26.18
N LEU A 418 -8.83 -10.21 26.15
CA LEU A 418 -7.87 -9.45 26.96
C LEU A 418 -7.25 -8.31 26.16
N SER A 419 -7.31 -7.07 26.67
CA SER A 419 -6.56 -5.99 26.04
C SER A 419 -5.06 -6.18 26.25
N THR A 420 -4.23 -5.63 25.37
CA THR A 420 -2.78 -5.72 25.53
C THR A 420 -2.23 -5.17 26.84
N ARG A 421 -2.92 -4.21 27.47
CA ARG A 421 -2.53 -3.75 28.80
C ARG A 421 -2.75 -4.84 29.86
N ASP A 422 -3.82 -5.61 29.70
CA ASP A 422 -4.21 -6.69 30.60
C ASP A 422 -3.34 -7.93 30.38
N GLU A 423 -2.92 -8.24 29.14
CA GLU A 423 -1.88 -9.24 28.83
C GLU A 423 -0.60 -8.97 29.65
N TYR A 424 -0.07 -7.74 29.57
CA TYR A 424 1.14 -7.33 30.27
C TYR A 424 0.96 -7.41 31.79
N ARG A 425 -0.15 -6.86 32.34
CA ARG A 425 -0.36 -6.85 33.80
C ARG A 425 -0.59 -8.26 34.34
N LEU A 426 -1.27 -9.13 33.61
CA LEU A 426 -1.42 -10.55 33.96
C LEU A 426 -0.04 -11.23 34.03
N GLY A 427 0.84 -10.95 33.07
CA GLY A 427 2.22 -11.43 33.09
C GLY A 427 3.03 -10.96 34.31
N GLU A 428 2.87 -9.71 34.71
CA GLU A 428 3.46 -9.19 35.96
C GLU A 428 2.91 -9.92 37.19
N LEU A 429 1.58 -10.06 37.31
CA LEU A 429 0.94 -10.78 38.42
C LEU A 429 1.35 -12.26 38.48
N VAL A 430 1.52 -12.92 37.32
CA VAL A 430 2.04 -14.29 37.24
C VAL A 430 3.51 -14.35 37.68
N LYS A 431 4.36 -13.40 37.27
CA LYS A 431 5.75 -13.30 37.73
C LYS A 431 5.83 -12.99 39.23
N GLU A 432 4.94 -12.17 39.76
CA GLU A 432 4.83 -11.86 41.19
C GLU A 432 4.41 -13.09 42.01
N LYS A 433 3.39 -13.84 41.57
CA LYS A 433 2.78 -14.98 42.29
C LYS A 433 3.54 -16.30 42.11
N TYR A 434 3.87 -16.66 40.86
CA TYR A 434 4.45 -17.97 40.49
C TYR A 434 5.95 -17.91 40.15
N LYS A 435 6.58 -16.71 40.18
CA LYS A 435 8.01 -16.51 39.92
C LYS A 435 8.50 -17.01 38.54
N THR A 436 7.64 -16.95 37.53
CA THR A 436 7.95 -17.34 36.14
C THR A 436 7.63 -16.22 35.16
N ASP A 437 8.40 -16.13 34.08
CA ASP A 437 8.11 -15.28 32.91
C ASP A 437 7.22 -16.01 31.88
N TYR A 438 6.95 -17.30 32.09
CA TYR A 438 6.31 -18.20 31.11
C TYR A 438 5.12 -18.94 31.72
N PHE A 439 3.95 -18.86 31.07
CA PHE A 439 2.70 -19.50 31.50
C PHE A 439 1.73 -19.73 30.33
N ILE A 440 0.70 -20.52 30.59
CA ILE A 440 -0.33 -20.91 29.61
C ILE A 440 -1.69 -20.46 30.14
N LEU A 441 -2.51 -19.90 29.25
CA LEU A 441 -3.90 -19.50 29.52
C LEU A 441 -4.83 -20.40 28.71
N ASP A 442 -5.67 -21.19 29.38
CA ASP A 442 -6.62 -22.16 28.79
C ASP A 442 -8.07 -21.63 28.86
N LYS A 443 -8.99 -22.27 28.15
CA LYS A 443 -10.45 -22.03 28.22
C LYS A 443 -10.87 -20.61 27.82
N PHE A 444 -10.37 -20.11 26.70
CA PHE A 444 -10.80 -18.83 26.13
C PHE A 444 -12.29 -18.80 25.71
N PRO A 445 -12.94 -17.62 25.72
CA PRO A 445 -14.34 -17.46 25.34
C PRO A 445 -14.57 -17.70 23.84
N THR A 446 -15.70 -18.33 23.50
CA THR A 446 -16.07 -18.71 22.13
C THR A 446 -16.13 -17.54 21.15
N ILE A 447 -16.40 -16.32 21.61
CA ILE A 447 -16.50 -15.12 20.75
C ILE A 447 -15.14 -14.61 20.25
N ALA A 448 -14.05 -14.87 20.97
CA ALA A 448 -12.70 -14.47 20.58
C ALA A 448 -12.03 -15.44 19.59
N ARG A 449 -12.61 -16.63 19.37
CA ARG A 449 -11.93 -17.73 18.69
C ARG A 449 -12.50 -18.02 17.29
N PRO A 450 -11.66 -18.48 16.34
CA PRO A 450 -12.10 -18.82 14.98
C PRO A 450 -13.15 -19.92 14.94
N PHE A 451 -13.94 -19.95 13.86
CA PHE A 451 -15.07 -20.87 13.65
C PHE A 451 -14.72 -22.37 13.76
N TYR A 452 -13.47 -22.75 13.50
CA TYR A 452 -13.00 -24.14 13.55
C TYR A 452 -12.62 -24.60 14.97
N THR A 453 -12.71 -23.74 15.98
CA THR A 453 -12.31 -24.04 17.37
C THR A 453 -13.36 -24.91 18.06
N HIS A 454 -12.94 -26.00 18.70
CA HIS A 454 -13.85 -26.86 19.48
C HIS A 454 -14.33 -26.12 20.73
N LYS A 455 -15.65 -26.15 20.97
CA LYS A 455 -16.26 -25.60 22.20
C LYS A 455 -15.94 -26.52 23.38
N ASP A 456 -16.00 -25.99 24.59
CA ASP A 456 -15.93 -26.84 25.79
C ASP A 456 -17.21 -27.67 25.92
N ASP A 457 -17.07 -28.96 26.26
CA ASP A 457 -18.19 -29.91 26.32
C ASP A 457 -19.11 -29.68 27.54
N SER A 458 -18.64 -28.95 28.56
CA SER A 458 -19.38 -28.64 29.79
C SER A 458 -20.05 -27.26 29.77
N ASP A 459 -19.40 -26.24 29.21
CA ASP A 459 -19.97 -24.90 29.01
C ASP A 459 -19.54 -24.28 27.66
N PRO A 460 -20.44 -24.21 26.66
CA PRO A 460 -20.13 -23.69 25.32
C PRO A 460 -19.88 -22.17 25.28
N LYS A 461 -19.93 -21.44 26.40
CA LYS A 461 -19.34 -20.10 26.52
C LYS A 461 -17.82 -20.15 26.27
N TRP A 462 -17.16 -21.25 26.64
CA TRP A 462 -15.72 -21.45 26.54
C TRP A 462 -15.35 -22.43 25.42
N THR A 463 -14.06 -22.53 25.15
CA THR A 463 -13.49 -23.37 24.09
C THR A 463 -12.33 -24.20 24.61
N ASN A 464 -12.03 -25.31 23.93
CA ASN A 464 -10.81 -26.10 24.14
C ASN A 464 -9.62 -25.45 23.41
N SER A 465 -9.35 -24.18 23.73
CA SER A 465 -8.29 -23.37 23.15
C SER A 465 -7.49 -22.62 24.22
N PHE A 466 -6.21 -22.40 23.92
CA PHE A 466 -5.23 -21.86 24.82
C PHE A 466 -4.28 -20.90 24.11
N ASP A 467 -3.77 -19.91 24.85
CA ASP A 467 -2.68 -19.06 24.41
C ASP A 467 -1.49 -19.25 25.37
N ILE A 468 -0.27 -19.08 24.85
CA ILE A 468 0.96 -19.19 25.65
C ILE A 468 1.67 -17.84 25.66
N PHE A 469 2.08 -17.42 26.86
CA PHE A 469 2.63 -16.10 27.13
C PHE A 469 4.09 -16.19 27.57
N VAL A 470 4.90 -15.27 27.06
CA VAL A 470 6.28 -15.00 27.51
C VAL A 470 6.38 -13.53 27.90
N ARG A 471 6.76 -13.25 29.14
CA ARG A 471 6.87 -11.90 29.74
C ARG A 471 5.61 -11.05 29.52
N GLY A 472 4.43 -11.65 29.75
CA GLY A 472 3.13 -10.97 29.61
C GLY A 472 2.71 -10.68 28.16
N GLN A 473 3.29 -11.37 27.17
CA GLN A 473 2.88 -11.24 25.77
C GLN A 473 2.68 -12.59 25.11
N GLU A 474 1.57 -12.73 24.40
CA GLU A 474 1.22 -13.94 23.64
C GLU A 474 2.31 -14.23 22.58
N ILE A 475 2.67 -15.50 22.42
CA ILE A 475 3.61 -15.99 21.39
C ILE A 475 3.03 -17.11 20.51
N CYS A 476 1.92 -17.69 20.95
CA CYS A 476 1.31 -18.89 20.42
C CYS A 476 -0.18 -18.89 20.75
N THR A 477 -1.00 -19.14 19.74
CA THR A 477 -2.42 -19.47 19.87
C THR A 477 -2.63 -20.92 19.46
N GLY A 478 -3.38 -21.71 20.23
CA GLY A 478 -3.63 -23.13 19.95
C GLY A 478 -4.98 -23.64 20.46
N GLY A 479 -5.33 -24.87 20.09
CA GLY A 479 -6.55 -25.52 20.54
C GLY A 479 -6.97 -26.73 19.71
N GLN A 480 -7.99 -27.43 20.20
CA GLN A 480 -8.68 -28.51 19.51
C GLN A 480 -9.57 -27.96 18.39
N ARG A 481 -9.70 -28.73 17.30
CA ARG A 481 -10.54 -28.39 16.15
C ARG A 481 -11.83 -29.17 16.14
N ILE A 482 -12.83 -28.60 15.47
CA ILE A 482 -14.07 -29.32 15.14
C ILE A 482 -13.75 -30.29 13.99
N HIS A 483 -13.69 -31.58 14.30
CA HIS A 483 -13.35 -32.66 13.37
C HIS A 483 -14.57 -33.28 12.68
N LYS A 484 -15.79 -33.00 13.16
CA LYS A 484 -17.04 -33.49 12.56
C LYS A 484 -17.58 -32.48 11.56
N TYR A 485 -17.90 -32.95 10.35
CA TYR A 485 -18.41 -32.14 9.24
C TYR A 485 -19.61 -31.25 9.59
N ASP A 486 -20.67 -31.82 10.17
CA ASP A 486 -21.91 -31.07 10.44
C ASP A 486 -21.72 -29.98 11.50
N GLU A 487 -20.96 -30.26 12.55
CA GLU A 487 -20.62 -29.30 13.61
C GLU A 487 -19.76 -28.15 13.05
N LEU A 488 -18.78 -28.48 12.19
CA LEU A 488 -17.92 -27.49 11.53
C LEU A 488 -18.73 -26.58 10.60
N ARG A 489 -19.65 -27.17 9.82
CA ARG A 489 -20.54 -26.45 8.90
C ARG A 489 -21.54 -25.56 9.64
N GLN A 490 -22.07 -26.02 10.77
CA GLN A 490 -22.91 -25.19 11.64
C GLN A 490 -22.11 -24.03 12.22
N SER A 491 -20.88 -24.28 12.71
CA SER A 491 -20.01 -23.23 13.26
C SER A 491 -19.63 -22.18 12.22
N MET A 492 -19.29 -22.57 10.98
CA MET A 492 -19.11 -21.63 9.86
C MET A 492 -20.35 -20.75 9.63
N THR A 493 -21.54 -21.35 9.70
CA THR A 493 -22.81 -20.65 9.50
C THR A 493 -23.08 -19.64 10.64
N ASP A 494 -22.81 -20.04 11.89
CA ASP A 494 -22.96 -19.20 13.08
C ASP A 494 -21.98 -18.01 13.06
N SER A 495 -20.73 -18.24 12.64
CA SER A 495 -19.70 -17.20 12.44
C SER A 495 -19.89 -16.36 11.17
N GLY A 496 -20.87 -16.69 10.31
CA GLY A 496 -21.15 -15.94 9.07
C GLY A 496 -20.12 -16.14 7.94
N ILE A 497 -19.33 -17.21 7.99
CA ILE A 497 -18.35 -17.60 6.96
C ILE A 497 -19.07 -18.31 5.80
N SER A 498 -18.77 -17.92 4.55
CA SER A 498 -19.31 -18.64 3.39
C SER A 498 -18.55 -19.94 3.14
N GLY A 499 -19.26 -20.96 2.63
CA GLY A 499 -18.62 -22.18 2.11
C GLY A 499 -17.96 -22.01 0.75
N ASP A 500 -18.21 -20.89 0.05
CA ASP A 500 -17.64 -20.63 -1.29
C ASP A 500 -16.10 -20.54 -1.22
N GLY A 501 -15.40 -21.42 -1.93
CA GLY A 501 -13.93 -21.50 -1.89
C GLY A 501 -13.36 -22.30 -0.71
N MET A 502 -14.21 -22.97 0.08
CA MET A 502 -13.85 -23.86 1.19
C MET A 502 -14.20 -25.32 0.89
N GLU A 503 -14.56 -25.66 -0.36
CA GLU A 503 -15.08 -26.97 -0.74
C GLU A 503 -14.07 -28.09 -0.51
N GLU A 504 -12.79 -27.85 -0.82
CA GLU A 504 -11.69 -28.81 -0.62
C GLU A 504 -11.42 -29.06 0.88
N TYR A 505 -11.47 -28.01 1.69
CA TYR A 505 -11.34 -28.10 3.14
C TYR A 505 -12.49 -28.90 3.76
N LEU A 506 -13.74 -28.60 3.38
CA LEU A 506 -14.92 -29.30 3.88
C LEU A 506 -14.96 -30.77 3.45
N ALA A 507 -14.52 -31.10 2.23
CA ALA A 507 -14.48 -32.47 1.72
C ALA A 507 -13.55 -33.39 2.53
N ALA A 508 -12.50 -32.84 3.16
CA ALA A 508 -11.64 -33.60 4.07
C ALA A 508 -12.44 -34.14 5.27
N PHE A 509 -13.16 -33.27 5.99
CA PHE A 509 -13.99 -33.67 7.13
C PHE A 509 -15.20 -34.53 6.72
N GLU A 510 -15.74 -34.34 5.51
CA GLU A 510 -16.80 -35.21 4.95
C GLU A 510 -16.29 -36.64 4.70
N SER A 511 -15.01 -36.78 4.35
CA SER A 511 -14.34 -38.08 4.16
C SER A 511 -13.91 -38.73 5.49
N GLY A 512 -14.06 -38.01 6.61
CA GLY A 512 -13.62 -38.42 7.94
C GLY A 512 -12.35 -37.69 8.38
N ALA A 513 -12.38 -37.16 9.60
CA ALA A 513 -11.21 -36.63 10.28
C ALA A 513 -11.19 -37.11 11.74
N PRO A 514 -10.05 -37.58 12.27
CA PRO A 514 -9.93 -37.93 13.69
C PRO A 514 -10.00 -36.68 14.58
N PRO A 515 -10.28 -36.82 15.89
CA PRO A 515 -10.10 -35.72 16.84
C PRO A 515 -8.66 -35.20 16.78
N HIS A 516 -8.51 -33.88 16.66
CA HIS A 516 -7.20 -33.25 16.50
C HIS A 516 -7.17 -31.82 17.02
N GLY A 517 -5.96 -31.29 17.14
CA GLY A 517 -5.71 -29.88 17.40
C GLY A 517 -4.27 -29.50 17.19
N GLY A 518 -3.97 -28.23 17.38
CA GLY A 518 -2.66 -27.70 17.05
C GLY A 518 -2.43 -26.30 17.56
N ALA A 519 -1.31 -25.73 17.14
CA ALA A 519 -0.86 -24.40 17.52
C ALA A 519 -0.17 -23.70 16.34
N GLY A 520 -0.21 -22.38 16.34
CA GLY A 520 0.60 -21.54 15.46
C GLY A 520 1.42 -20.58 16.31
N LEU A 521 2.75 -20.60 16.13
CA LEU A 521 3.68 -19.76 16.88
C LEU A 521 4.41 -18.78 15.95
N GLY A 522 4.60 -17.54 16.41
CA GLY A 522 5.36 -16.54 15.66
C GLY A 522 6.85 -16.58 16.03
N LEU A 523 7.72 -17.08 15.14
CA LEU A 523 9.17 -17.20 15.38
C LEU A 523 9.79 -15.86 15.83
N GLU A 524 9.46 -14.77 15.12
CA GLU A 524 9.95 -13.44 15.45
C GLU A 524 9.43 -12.92 16.81
N ARG A 525 8.19 -13.28 17.23
CA ARG A 525 7.64 -12.93 18.55
C ARG A 525 8.34 -13.68 19.68
N ILE A 526 8.54 -15.00 19.53
CA ILE A 526 9.27 -15.85 20.50
C ILE A 526 10.64 -15.21 20.81
N ILE A 527 11.41 -14.91 19.77
CA ILE A 527 12.76 -14.35 19.91
C ILE A 527 12.73 -12.95 20.53
N THR A 528 11.83 -12.08 20.07
CA THR A 528 11.75 -10.69 20.56
C THR A 528 11.35 -10.62 22.04
N PHE A 529 10.49 -11.50 22.54
CA PHE A 529 10.06 -11.46 23.96
C PHE A 529 10.99 -12.25 24.88
N MET A 530 11.53 -13.40 24.43
CA MET A 530 12.58 -14.15 25.14
C MET A 530 13.81 -13.27 25.41
N LEU A 531 14.27 -12.51 24.40
CA LEU A 531 15.47 -11.67 24.45
C LEU A 531 15.19 -10.17 24.68
N GLN A 532 13.94 -9.80 24.97
CA GLN A 532 13.50 -8.41 25.24
C GLN A 532 13.96 -7.36 24.20
N LEU A 533 13.93 -7.68 22.91
CA LEU A 533 14.48 -6.85 21.83
C LEU A 533 13.71 -5.53 21.54
N GLY A 534 12.61 -5.28 22.25
CA GLY A 534 11.76 -4.07 22.16
C GLY A 534 10.91 -3.93 20.89
N ASP A 535 11.35 -4.43 19.74
CA ASP A 535 10.62 -4.39 18.47
C ASP A 535 10.82 -5.69 17.67
N VAL A 536 9.73 -6.26 17.15
CA VAL A 536 9.71 -7.50 16.36
C VAL A 536 10.55 -7.41 15.08
N ARG A 537 10.72 -6.21 14.52
CA ARG A 537 11.56 -5.96 13.33
C ARG A 537 13.04 -6.23 13.59
N ASN A 538 13.50 -6.24 14.85
CA ASN A 538 14.88 -6.64 15.18
C ASN A 538 15.11 -8.13 14.89
N ALA A 539 14.14 -9.01 15.19
CA ALA A 539 14.22 -10.47 14.98
C ALA A 539 13.96 -10.92 13.52
N ALA A 540 13.38 -10.06 12.67
CA ALA A 540 13.15 -10.35 11.25
C ALA A 540 14.36 -9.91 10.40
N PRO A 541 15.04 -10.79 9.63
CA PRO A 541 16.25 -10.41 8.90
C PRO A 541 15.96 -9.30 7.87
N PHE A 542 14.85 -9.44 7.13
CA PHE A 542 14.32 -8.43 6.21
C PHE A 542 12.83 -8.21 6.47
N HIS A 543 12.50 -7.44 7.51
CA HIS A 543 11.11 -7.17 7.93
C HIS A 543 10.17 -6.74 6.78
N ARG A 544 8.88 -7.03 6.96
CA ARG A 544 7.77 -6.47 6.20
C ARG A 544 6.72 -5.94 7.15
N ASP A 545 6.31 -4.71 6.89
CA ASP A 545 5.21 -4.01 7.55
C ASP A 545 4.47 -3.15 6.49
N PRO A 546 3.37 -2.45 6.84
CA PRO A 546 2.59 -1.67 5.88
C PRO A 546 3.35 -0.53 5.18
N LYS A 547 4.59 -0.21 5.62
CA LYS A 547 5.43 0.85 5.05
C LYS A 547 6.60 0.34 4.23
N SER A 548 6.87 -0.97 4.25
CA SER A 548 8.06 -1.59 3.65
C SER A 548 8.10 -1.52 2.11
N LEU A 549 6.96 -1.35 1.45
CA LEU A 549 6.82 -1.29 -0.01
C LEU A 549 6.00 -0.05 -0.42
N PRO A 550 6.54 1.18 -0.32
CA PRO A 550 5.81 2.39 -0.68
C PRO A 550 5.50 2.43 -2.17
N SER A 551 4.30 2.89 -2.53
CA SER A 551 3.88 3.07 -3.92
C SER A 551 4.79 4.06 -4.62
N ARG A 552 5.58 3.57 -5.58
CA ARG A 552 6.36 4.44 -6.47
C ARG A 552 5.45 4.87 -7.62
N PRO A 553 5.43 6.16 -8.01
CA PRO A 553 4.80 6.54 -9.26
C PRO A 553 5.49 5.77 -10.40
N PRO A 554 4.74 5.20 -11.36
CA PRO A 554 5.33 4.51 -12.50
C PRO A 554 6.25 5.45 -13.27
N GLY A 555 7.45 4.97 -13.61
CA GLY A 555 8.39 5.69 -14.45
C GLY A 555 7.82 5.95 -15.85
N LEU A 556 8.42 6.90 -16.57
CA LEU A 556 8.09 7.13 -17.98
C LEU A 556 8.33 5.84 -18.79
N PRO A 557 7.36 5.34 -19.58
CA PRO A 557 7.55 4.18 -20.44
C PRO A 557 8.72 4.32 -21.42
N HIS A 558 8.99 5.55 -21.87
CA HIS A 558 10.11 5.91 -22.75
C HIS A 558 10.99 6.98 -22.09
N PRO A 559 11.92 6.61 -21.20
CA PRO A 559 12.83 7.57 -20.55
C PRO A 559 13.69 8.37 -21.54
N GLU A 560 13.94 7.84 -22.73
CA GLU A 560 14.63 8.49 -23.84
C GLU A 560 13.82 9.64 -24.45
N ALA A 561 12.48 9.56 -24.41
CA ALA A 561 11.55 10.58 -24.88
C ALA A 561 11.11 11.56 -23.77
N SER A 562 11.95 11.75 -22.75
CA SER A 562 11.65 12.62 -21.60
C SER A 562 11.90 14.10 -21.90
N THR A 563 10.86 14.93 -21.86
CA THR A 563 10.96 16.38 -22.11
C THR A 563 11.67 17.15 -20.98
N ARG A 564 11.97 16.50 -19.85
CA ARG A 564 12.74 17.09 -18.74
C ARG A 564 14.20 17.34 -19.09
N ARG A 565 14.76 16.58 -20.03
CA ARG A 565 16.13 16.76 -20.52
C ARG A 565 16.15 17.91 -21.53
N ARG A 566 16.51 19.11 -21.07
CA ARG A 566 16.80 20.23 -21.99
C ARG A 566 18.01 19.87 -22.84
N LYS A 567 17.92 20.06 -24.16
CA LYS A 567 19.09 19.98 -25.04
C LYS A 567 20.10 21.04 -24.61
N SER A 568 21.35 20.67 -24.33
CA SER A 568 22.42 21.64 -24.17
C SER A 568 22.82 22.15 -25.56
N ALA A 569 22.89 23.47 -25.74
CA ALA A 569 23.19 24.10 -27.03
C ALA A 569 24.69 24.03 -27.41
N THR A 570 25.45 23.09 -26.84
CA THR A 570 26.93 23.12 -26.83
C THR A 570 27.63 21.76 -26.71
N ALA A 571 26.91 20.62 -26.76
CA ALA A 571 27.56 19.31 -26.76
C ALA A 571 27.84 18.83 -28.20
N PRO A 572 29.10 18.70 -28.65
CA PRO A 572 29.40 18.02 -29.90
C PRO A 572 29.07 16.53 -29.77
N ALA A 573 28.70 15.89 -30.88
CA ALA A 573 28.32 14.48 -30.91
C ALA A 573 29.53 13.57 -30.63
N SER A 574 29.79 13.26 -29.36
CA SER A 574 30.77 12.23 -28.99
C SER A 574 30.20 10.84 -29.25
N GLN A 575 30.94 10.09 -30.08
CA GLN A 575 30.67 8.69 -30.38
C GLN A 575 30.63 7.86 -29.08
N ASN A 576 29.53 7.14 -28.85
CA ASN A 576 29.48 6.00 -27.94
C ASN A 576 28.34 5.04 -28.35
N ASN A 577 28.49 4.44 -29.54
CA ASN A 577 27.70 3.29 -29.98
C ASN A 577 28.58 2.04 -29.96
N LYS A 578 28.63 1.40 -28.79
CA LYS A 578 29.14 0.06 -28.46
C LYS A 578 28.52 -0.28 -27.09
N GLU A 579 27.81 -1.38 -26.84
CA GLU A 579 27.58 -2.61 -27.60
C GLU A 579 26.14 -3.12 -27.41
N SER A 580 25.55 -3.75 -28.42
CA SER A 580 24.79 -5.00 -28.24
C SER A 580 24.72 -5.72 -29.58
N LEU A 581 25.29 -6.93 -29.63
CA LEU A 581 25.57 -7.65 -30.87
C LEU A 581 24.63 -8.86 -30.99
N HIS A 582 23.57 -8.75 -31.78
CA HIS A 582 22.96 -9.90 -32.46
C HIS A 582 22.17 -9.42 -33.68
N GLY A 583 22.61 -9.83 -34.87
CA GLY A 583 22.01 -9.44 -36.12
C GLY A 583 21.22 -10.57 -36.76
N THR A 584 20.23 -10.18 -37.57
CA THR A 584 19.81 -10.92 -38.77
C THR A 584 19.45 -9.89 -39.82
N GLU A 585 20.05 -10.01 -40.99
CA GLU A 585 19.85 -9.09 -42.11
C GLU A 585 18.52 -9.37 -42.82
N SER A 586 17.83 -8.32 -43.25
CA SER A 586 16.94 -8.38 -44.41
C SER A 586 16.85 -7.00 -45.06
N SER A 587 17.47 -6.86 -46.22
CA SER A 587 17.43 -5.67 -47.06
C SER A 587 16.10 -5.52 -47.79
N ASP A 588 15.42 -4.37 -47.69
CA ASP A 588 14.79 -3.77 -48.88
C ASP A 588 14.37 -2.29 -48.75
N MET A 589 14.33 -1.62 -49.91
CA MET A 589 13.56 -0.41 -50.27
C MET A 589 13.76 0.96 -49.57
N THR A 590 14.54 1.80 -50.27
CA THR A 590 14.35 3.26 -50.51
C THR A 590 14.66 4.30 -49.41
N PRO A 591 15.45 5.35 -49.73
CA PRO A 591 15.74 6.44 -48.79
C PRO A 591 14.63 7.49 -48.77
N LYS A 592 13.95 7.64 -47.63
CA LYS A 592 13.14 8.84 -47.33
C LYS A 592 14.01 9.94 -46.69
N SER A 593 13.63 11.19 -46.95
CA SER A 593 14.43 12.40 -46.69
C SER A 593 14.90 12.57 -45.24
N SER A 594 16.18 12.92 -45.09
CA SER A 594 16.91 13.08 -43.83
C SER A 594 16.55 14.35 -43.03
N ALA A 595 15.29 14.47 -42.58
CA ALA A 595 14.81 15.65 -41.83
C ALA A 595 14.03 15.34 -40.54
N GLU A 596 13.72 14.06 -40.22
CA GLU A 596 12.84 13.71 -39.09
C GLU A 596 13.58 13.48 -37.76
N THR A 597 14.91 13.43 -37.75
CA THR A 597 15.72 12.90 -36.63
C THR A 597 16.03 13.89 -35.48
N GLU A 598 15.28 14.99 -35.33
CA GLU A 598 15.60 16.01 -34.32
C GLU A 598 14.78 15.93 -33.00
N TYR A 599 13.58 15.34 -33.02
CA TYR A 599 12.66 15.33 -31.86
C TYR A 599 12.17 13.91 -31.52
N PRO A 600 11.77 13.64 -30.25
CA PRO A 600 11.16 12.37 -29.89
C PRO A 600 9.89 12.07 -30.71
N PRO A 601 9.68 10.80 -31.13
CA PRO A 601 8.45 10.37 -31.80
C PRO A 601 7.18 10.77 -31.03
N LEU A 602 6.11 11.08 -31.75
CA LEU A 602 4.87 11.59 -31.15
C LEU A 602 4.17 10.53 -30.30
N GLU A 603 4.21 9.29 -30.78
CA GLU A 603 3.73 8.05 -30.17
C GLU A 603 4.33 7.87 -28.78
N LYS A 604 5.65 7.99 -28.65
CA LYS A 604 6.38 7.89 -27.38
C LYS A 604 6.05 9.02 -26.42
N LEU A 605 5.82 10.24 -26.93
CA LEU A 605 5.36 11.36 -26.11
C LEU A 605 3.91 11.16 -25.62
N ILE A 606 3.03 10.57 -26.45
CA ILE A 606 1.66 10.16 -26.06
C ILE A 606 1.73 9.08 -24.96
N ALA A 607 2.57 8.07 -25.13
CA ALA A 607 2.77 7.00 -24.14
C ALA A 607 3.43 7.49 -22.83
N ASN A 608 4.18 8.58 -22.86
CA ASN A 608 4.78 9.20 -21.67
C ASN A 608 3.83 10.16 -20.93
N TYR A 609 3.16 11.05 -21.66
CA TYR A 609 2.48 12.22 -21.10
C TYR A 609 1.00 12.35 -21.50
N GLY A 610 0.64 11.76 -22.64
CA GLY A 610 -0.64 11.97 -23.32
C GLY A 610 -1.81 11.17 -22.79
N ASP A 611 -2.99 11.71 -23.06
CA ASP A 611 -4.30 11.17 -22.70
C ASP A 611 -5.11 10.79 -23.96
N ALA A 612 -6.34 10.32 -23.77
CA ALA A 612 -7.25 9.85 -24.82
C ALA A 612 -7.53 10.85 -25.97
N THR A 613 -7.28 12.15 -25.74
CA THR A 613 -7.36 13.22 -26.73
C THR A 613 -6.14 13.24 -27.64
N ASN A 614 -4.93 13.14 -27.07
CA ASN A 614 -3.65 13.21 -27.78
C ASN A 614 -3.44 12.06 -28.77
N THR A 615 -4.05 10.88 -28.55
CA THR A 615 -4.02 9.75 -29.51
C THR A 615 -4.69 10.08 -30.85
N SER A 616 -5.33 11.25 -30.98
CA SER A 616 -5.92 11.76 -32.22
C SER A 616 -4.96 12.64 -33.02
N TRP A 617 -3.84 13.08 -32.42
CA TRP A 617 -2.80 13.88 -33.08
C TRP A 617 -1.98 13.08 -34.11
N LEU A 618 -2.19 11.76 -34.18
CA LEU A 618 -1.62 10.84 -35.16
C LEU A 618 -2.42 10.82 -36.50
N ASP A 619 -3.52 11.58 -36.60
CA ASP A 619 -4.28 11.75 -37.83
C ASP A 619 -3.69 12.89 -38.68
N ASP A 620 -3.60 12.70 -40.00
CA ASP A 620 -2.98 13.63 -40.98
C ASP A 620 -3.61 15.05 -40.99
N ARG A 621 -4.76 15.22 -40.34
CA ARG A 621 -5.47 16.50 -40.17
C ARG A 621 -4.84 17.40 -39.10
N PHE A 622 -4.04 16.86 -38.19
CA PHE A 622 -3.34 17.61 -37.15
C PHE A 622 -1.94 18.05 -37.62
N GLN A 623 -1.67 19.35 -37.51
CA GLN A 623 -0.33 19.90 -37.55
C GLN A 623 0.27 19.82 -36.14
N ILE A 624 1.55 19.46 -36.03
CA ILE A 624 2.22 19.30 -34.73
C ILE A 624 3.26 20.40 -34.57
N TRP A 625 3.07 21.27 -33.59
CA TRP A 625 4.11 22.20 -33.16
C TRP A 625 5.04 21.53 -32.15
N ARG A 626 6.35 21.81 -32.26
CA ARG A 626 7.41 21.29 -31.38
C ARG A 626 8.12 22.45 -30.66
N HIS A 627 8.35 22.30 -29.37
CA HIS A 627 9.15 23.24 -28.58
C HIS A 627 10.64 22.87 -28.71
N SER A 628 11.42 23.74 -29.36
CA SER A 628 12.82 23.44 -29.71
C SER A 628 13.72 22.98 -28.55
N PRO A 629 13.72 23.63 -27.36
CA PRO A 629 14.59 23.22 -26.24
C PRO A 629 14.28 21.87 -25.57
N THR A 630 13.03 21.38 -25.65
CA THR A 630 12.55 20.22 -24.86
C THR A 630 11.89 19.11 -25.68
N GLY A 631 11.57 19.35 -26.96
CA GLY A 631 10.82 18.41 -27.81
C GLY A 631 9.34 18.26 -27.45
N ALA A 632 8.82 19.03 -26.48
CA ALA A 632 7.41 19.06 -26.12
C ALA A 632 6.52 19.39 -27.34
N ALA A 633 5.27 18.89 -27.36
CA ALA A 633 4.40 19.04 -28.53
C ALA A 633 2.99 19.55 -28.23
N VAL A 634 2.41 20.28 -29.19
CA VAL A 634 1.00 20.68 -29.22
C VAL A 634 0.43 20.37 -30.62
N GLY A 635 -0.61 19.55 -30.68
CA GLY A 635 -1.35 19.25 -31.91
C GLY A 635 -2.47 20.25 -32.17
N TYR A 636 -2.60 20.71 -33.41
CA TYR A 636 -3.56 21.74 -33.80
C TYR A 636 -4.11 21.57 -35.22
N VAL A 637 -5.29 22.12 -35.48
CA VAL A 637 -5.96 22.12 -36.78
C VAL A 637 -6.35 23.56 -37.13
N ARG A 638 -6.06 24.01 -38.35
CA ARG A 638 -6.52 25.33 -38.83
C ARG A 638 -7.92 25.21 -39.45
N GLN A 639 -8.83 26.10 -39.09
CA GLN A 639 -10.16 26.22 -39.70
C GLN A 639 -10.36 27.63 -40.26
N ALA A 640 -10.80 27.73 -41.52
CA ALA A 640 -10.88 28.98 -42.27
C ALA A 640 -9.55 29.77 -42.25
N LYS A 641 -9.57 31.06 -42.63
CA LYS A 641 -8.34 31.89 -42.70
C LYS A 641 -7.81 32.32 -41.33
N ASP A 642 -8.66 32.40 -40.31
CA ASP A 642 -8.37 33.16 -39.07
C ASP A 642 -8.46 32.35 -37.76
N LEU A 643 -8.79 31.04 -37.78
CA LEU A 643 -9.02 30.24 -36.56
C LEU A 643 -8.09 29.03 -36.48
N VAL A 644 -7.56 28.76 -35.28
CA VAL A 644 -6.83 27.52 -34.97
C VAL A 644 -7.44 26.83 -33.75
N ILE A 645 -7.63 25.51 -33.86
CA ILE A 645 -8.24 24.66 -32.85
C ILE A 645 -7.19 23.68 -32.32
N MET A 646 -7.05 23.60 -31.00
CA MET A 646 -6.22 22.61 -30.30
C MET A 646 -7.09 21.69 -29.45
N THR A 647 -6.69 20.44 -29.28
CA THR A 647 -7.42 19.44 -28.49
C THR A 647 -6.50 18.67 -27.56
N GLY A 648 -6.82 18.62 -26.26
CA GLY A 648 -5.99 17.94 -25.26
C GLY A 648 -4.81 18.77 -24.74
N ASP A 649 -4.16 18.26 -23.69
CA ASP A 649 -3.04 18.91 -23.02
C ASP A 649 -1.74 18.87 -23.87
N PRO A 650 -0.78 19.79 -23.64
CA PRO A 650 0.57 19.68 -24.21
C PRO A 650 1.24 18.36 -23.83
N LEU A 651 1.93 17.73 -24.79
CA LEU A 651 2.71 16.52 -24.54
C LEU A 651 4.09 16.87 -23.98
N CYS A 652 4.12 17.06 -22.65
CA CYS A 652 5.32 17.24 -21.86
C CYS A 652 5.07 16.90 -20.38
N ASP A 653 6.13 16.96 -19.58
CA ASP A 653 6.00 16.92 -18.13
C ASP A 653 5.13 18.09 -17.60
N PRO A 654 4.19 17.86 -16.68
CA PRO A 654 3.31 18.91 -16.13
C PRO A 654 4.05 20.12 -15.57
N THR A 655 5.26 19.93 -15.02
CA THR A 655 6.09 21.04 -14.52
C THR A 655 6.47 22.05 -15.61
N GLN A 656 6.33 21.70 -16.89
CA GLN A 656 6.63 22.53 -18.05
C GLN A 656 5.38 23.17 -18.68
N TYR A 657 4.15 22.82 -18.26
CA TYR A 657 2.92 23.27 -18.92
C TYR A 657 2.87 24.79 -19.13
N ALA A 658 3.22 25.60 -18.13
CA ALA A 658 3.20 27.06 -18.25
C ALA A 658 4.21 27.60 -19.29
N GLU A 659 5.43 27.05 -19.35
CA GLU A 659 6.46 27.40 -20.35
C GLU A 659 5.98 27.06 -21.77
N ILE A 660 5.47 25.84 -21.95
CA ILE A 660 5.04 25.31 -23.26
C ILE A 660 3.78 26.01 -23.77
N ILE A 661 2.80 26.28 -22.90
CA ILE A 661 1.56 27.01 -23.25
C ILE A 661 1.90 28.43 -23.70
N GLY A 662 2.76 29.15 -22.97
CA GLY A 662 3.21 30.49 -23.35
C GLY A 662 3.86 30.51 -24.72
N ALA A 663 4.91 29.70 -24.92
CA ALA A 663 5.65 29.62 -26.17
C ALA A 663 4.77 29.22 -27.38
N TYR A 664 3.83 28.29 -27.19
CA TYR A 664 2.90 27.91 -28.25
C TYR A 664 1.90 29.02 -28.61
N LEU A 665 1.36 29.74 -27.61
CA LEU A 665 0.43 30.84 -27.88
C LEU A 665 1.09 32.01 -28.60
N ASP A 666 2.37 32.28 -28.33
CA ASP A 666 3.13 33.29 -29.06
C ASP A 666 3.45 32.85 -30.50
N PHE A 667 3.73 31.56 -30.75
CA PHE A 667 3.77 31.00 -32.11
C PHE A 667 2.43 31.19 -32.85
N VAL A 668 1.29 30.92 -32.20
CA VAL A 668 -0.03 31.14 -32.83
C VAL A 668 -0.26 32.60 -33.19
N ARG A 669 0.07 33.54 -32.28
CA ARG A 669 -0.13 34.98 -32.50
C ARG A 669 0.81 35.55 -33.57
N ASN A 670 2.10 35.25 -33.45
CA ASN A 670 3.16 35.92 -34.22
C ASN A 670 3.40 35.23 -35.57
N THR A 671 3.34 33.89 -35.61
CA THR A 671 3.62 33.10 -36.82
C THR A 671 2.34 32.72 -37.55
N LEU A 672 1.34 32.15 -36.87
CA LEU A 672 0.11 31.72 -37.53
C LEU A 672 -0.87 32.88 -37.81
N LYS A 673 -0.84 33.92 -36.99
CA LYS A 673 -1.76 35.08 -37.01
C LYS A 673 -3.25 34.67 -36.91
N CYS A 674 -3.52 33.54 -36.25
CA CYS A 674 -4.87 33.02 -36.04
C CYS A 674 -5.36 33.25 -34.60
N LYS A 675 -6.68 33.20 -34.40
CA LYS A 675 -7.32 33.18 -33.08
C LYS A 675 -7.36 31.73 -32.55
N PRO A 676 -6.80 31.44 -31.36
CA PRO A 676 -6.79 30.09 -30.82
C PRO A 676 -8.07 29.72 -30.08
N VAL A 677 -8.47 28.47 -30.18
CA VAL A 677 -9.51 27.81 -29.38
C VAL A 677 -8.96 26.47 -28.87
N TRP A 678 -8.93 26.28 -27.56
CA TRP A 678 -8.41 25.06 -26.93
C TRP A 678 -9.54 24.27 -26.31
N LEU A 679 -9.68 23.00 -26.71
CA LEU A 679 -10.75 22.11 -26.31
C LEU A 679 -10.21 20.89 -25.55
N LEU A 680 -11.05 20.29 -24.70
CA LEU A 680 -10.76 19.01 -24.02
C LEU A 680 -9.44 19.01 -23.21
N VAL A 681 -9.13 20.12 -22.54
CA VAL A 681 -7.96 20.27 -21.65
C VAL A 681 -8.26 19.82 -20.22
N SER A 682 -7.22 19.45 -19.48
CA SER A 682 -7.30 19.17 -18.04
C SER A 682 -7.56 20.44 -17.22
N GLU A 683 -7.96 20.25 -15.97
CA GLU A 683 -8.17 21.36 -15.03
C GLU A 683 -6.89 22.18 -14.79
N GLU A 684 -5.71 21.54 -14.84
CA GLU A 684 -4.42 22.19 -14.66
C GLU A 684 -4.11 23.15 -15.82
N VAL A 685 -4.23 22.68 -17.06
CA VAL A 685 -4.07 23.51 -18.27
C VAL A 685 -5.15 24.60 -18.33
N GLN A 686 -6.39 24.29 -17.94
CA GLN A 686 -7.47 25.28 -17.86
C GLN A 686 -7.16 26.40 -16.85
N ARG A 687 -6.60 26.08 -15.67
CA ARG A 687 -6.17 27.06 -14.66
C ARG A 687 -5.05 27.96 -15.20
N ILE A 688 -4.06 27.39 -15.90
CA ILE A 688 -2.95 28.15 -16.52
C ILE A 688 -3.49 29.13 -17.58
N LEU A 689 -4.39 28.69 -18.46
CA LEU A 689 -4.99 29.55 -19.49
C LEU A 689 -5.90 30.64 -18.89
N ALA A 690 -6.59 30.36 -17.79
CA ALA A 690 -7.49 31.30 -17.12
C ALA A 690 -6.76 32.41 -16.33
N ASN A 691 -5.57 32.13 -15.80
CA ASN A 691 -4.80 33.08 -15.01
C ASN A 691 -4.02 34.08 -15.87
N GLU A 692 -3.42 35.09 -15.24
CA GLU A 692 -2.46 35.98 -15.90
C GLU A 692 -1.22 35.19 -16.35
N PRO A 693 -0.62 35.51 -17.52
CA PRO A 693 -0.94 36.63 -18.41
C PRO A 693 -2.02 36.32 -19.46
N HIS A 694 -2.62 35.13 -19.45
CA HIS A 694 -3.45 34.64 -20.55
C HIS A 694 -4.92 35.09 -20.46
N ASN A 695 -5.54 35.05 -19.28
CA ASN A 695 -6.91 35.54 -19.02
C ASN A 695 -8.02 34.97 -19.94
N TRP A 696 -7.93 33.68 -20.29
CA TRP A 696 -8.90 33.02 -21.18
C TRP A 696 -10.27 32.80 -20.52
N ARG A 697 -11.33 32.95 -21.32
CA ARG A 697 -12.68 32.55 -20.92
C ARG A 697 -12.82 31.03 -21.05
N THR A 698 -13.18 30.36 -19.97
CA THR A 698 -13.23 28.88 -19.91
C THR A 698 -14.60 28.38 -19.45
N LEU A 699 -15.02 27.25 -20.03
CA LEU A 699 -16.24 26.52 -19.68
C LEU A 699 -16.01 25.02 -19.86
N THR A 700 -16.81 24.22 -19.17
CA THR A 700 -16.82 22.76 -19.24
C THR A 700 -18.16 22.30 -19.80
N CYS A 701 -18.13 21.49 -20.85
CA CYS A 701 -19.29 20.88 -21.51
C CYS A 701 -19.05 19.40 -21.88
N ASN A 702 -17.95 18.84 -21.40
CA ASN A 702 -17.48 17.48 -21.65
C ASN A 702 -17.36 16.69 -20.33
N GLU A 703 -17.60 15.39 -20.40
CA GLU A 703 -17.35 14.42 -19.33
C GLU A 703 -16.55 13.25 -19.93
N GLU A 704 -15.59 12.69 -19.21
CA GLU A 704 -14.77 11.59 -19.72
C GLU A 704 -15.22 10.24 -19.16
N GLN A 705 -15.45 9.26 -20.03
CA GLN A 705 -15.97 7.95 -19.64
C GLN A 705 -14.85 7.01 -19.13
N ARG A 706 -14.30 7.30 -17.95
CA ARG A 706 -13.29 6.47 -17.28
C ARG A 706 -13.88 5.30 -16.47
N ILE A 707 -13.16 4.18 -16.46
CA ILE A 707 -13.40 2.98 -15.65
C ILE A 707 -12.21 2.82 -14.68
N PRO A 708 -12.42 2.88 -13.35
CA PRO A 708 -11.37 2.64 -12.37
C PRO A 708 -10.81 1.21 -12.45
N ALA A 709 -9.55 1.03 -12.07
CA ALA A 709 -8.87 -0.28 -12.09
C ALA A 709 -9.61 -1.35 -11.27
N ASP A 710 -10.03 -1.04 -10.05
CA ASP A 710 -10.71 -1.97 -9.14
C ASP A 710 -12.12 -2.38 -9.63
N ASP A 711 -12.76 -1.48 -10.38
CA ASP A 711 -14.13 -1.64 -10.85
C ASP A 711 -14.18 -2.65 -12.01
N GLN A 712 -13.10 -2.81 -12.78
CA GLN A 712 -12.97 -3.82 -13.84
C GLN A 712 -13.06 -5.24 -13.29
N ALA A 713 -12.37 -5.52 -12.17
CA ALA A 713 -12.42 -6.82 -11.50
C ALA A 713 -13.83 -7.17 -10.99
N ARG A 714 -14.61 -6.17 -10.56
CA ARG A 714 -16.02 -6.36 -10.14
C ARG A 714 -16.98 -6.52 -11.34
N ARG A 715 -16.70 -5.85 -12.47
CA ARG A 715 -17.54 -5.92 -13.68
C ARG A 715 -17.55 -7.28 -14.36
N GLY A 716 -16.44 -8.03 -14.28
CA GLY A 716 -16.33 -9.36 -14.89
C GLY A 716 -17.34 -10.42 -14.40
N LEU A 717 -17.99 -10.19 -13.25
CA LEU A 717 -18.95 -11.12 -12.66
C LEU A 717 -20.41 -10.61 -12.62
N SER A 718 -20.64 -9.30 -12.72
CA SER A 718 -21.90 -8.68 -12.23
C SER A 718 -22.58 -7.65 -13.15
N ARG A 719 -22.52 -7.81 -14.49
CA ARG A 719 -23.42 -7.10 -15.42
C ARG A 719 -24.59 -7.99 -15.87
N PRO A 720 -25.87 -7.66 -15.56
CA PRO A 720 -27.05 -8.38 -16.04
C PRO A 720 -27.23 -8.27 -17.57
N GLY A 721 -26.48 -9.07 -18.32
CA GLY A 721 -26.46 -9.08 -19.78
C GLY A 721 -25.18 -9.64 -20.38
N ALA A 722 -24.02 -9.35 -19.79
CA ALA A 722 -22.70 -9.72 -20.34
C ALA A 722 -22.55 -11.24 -20.53
N GLN A 723 -22.84 -12.05 -19.50
CA GLN A 723 -22.87 -13.52 -19.61
C GLN A 723 -23.86 -14.04 -20.66
N ARG A 724 -24.94 -13.30 -20.97
CA ARG A 724 -25.91 -13.69 -22.00
C ARG A 724 -25.36 -13.41 -23.40
N SER A 725 -24.65 -12.31 -23.58
CA SER A 725 -23.90 -12.01 -24.82
C SER A 725 -22.77 -13.02 -25.04
N ALA A 726 -21.91 -13.27 -24.04
CA ALA A 726 -20.82 -14.24 -24.14
C ALA A 726 -21.32 -15.67 -24.48
N ARG A 727 -22.36 -16.17 -23.79
CA ARG A 727 -22.99 -17.47 -24.11
C ARG A 727 -23.64 -17.51 -25.49
N ARG A 728 -24.07 -16.37 -26.03
CA ARG A 728 -24.63 -16.27 -27.38
C ARG A 728 -23.51 -16.34 -28.44
N VAL A 729 -22.44 -15.56 -28.26
CA VAL A 729 -21.25 -15.56 -29.12
C VAL A 729 -20.63 -16.96 -29.21
N GLN A 730 -20.48 -17.65 -28.06
CA GLN A 730 -20.04 -19.05 -28.00
C GLN A 730 -20.97 -20.00 -28.77
N ARG A 731 -22.30 -19.84 -28.64
CA ARG A 731 -23.29 -20.68 -29.35
C ARG A 731 -23.30 -20.43 -30.86
N GLU A 732 -23.00 -19.21 -31.30
CA GLU A 732 -22.96 -18.83 -32.72
C GLU A 732 -21.57 -19.08 -33.38
N GLY A 733 -20.68 -19.80 -32.69
CA GLY A 733 -19.39 -20.28 -33.21
C GLY A 733 -18.32 -19.20 -33.37
N ILE A 734 -18.46 -18.05 -32.70
CA ILE A 734 -17.58 -16.90 -32.88
C ILE A 734 -16.40 -16.97 -31.91
N ARG A 735 -15.18 -16.89 -32.46
CA ARG A 735 -13.93 -16.88 -31.70
C ARG A 735 -13.55 -15.46 -31.29
N LEU A 736 -13.66 -15.15 -30.01
CA LEU A 736 -13.10 -13.92 -29.42
C LEU A 736 -11.65 -14.18 -28.99
N HIS A 737 -10.70 -13.35 -29.42
CA HIS A 737 -9.29 -13.48 -29.03
C HIS A 737 -8.49 -12.18 -29.23
N GLU A 738 -7.33 -12.10 -28.57
CA GLU A 738 -6.31 -11.10 -28.88
C GLU A 738 -5.53 -11.50 -30.14
N VAL A 739 -5.22 -10.53 -30.99
CA VAL A 739 -4.50 -10.68 -32.25
C VAL A 739 -3.23 -9.83 -32.22
N ARG A 740 -2.18 -10.30 -32.90
CA ARG A 740 -0.92 -9.56 -33.08
C ARG A 740 -0.71 -9.28 -34.58
N PRO A 741 -1.24 -8.16 -35.11
CA PRO A 741 -1.26 -7.90 -36.55
C PRO A 741 0.14 -7.86 -37.19
N GLU A 742 1.17 -7.52 -36.43
CA GLU A 742 2.59 -7.56 -36.84
C GLU A 742 3.09 -8.95 -37.24
N LYS A 743 2.39 -10.02 -36.83
CA LYS A 743 2.73 -11.41 -37.14
C LYS A 743 1.71 -12.10 -38.05
N ASP A 744 0.67 -11.38 -38.48
CA ASP A 744 -0.41 -11.90 -39.33
C ASP A 744 -0.90 -10.81 -40.31
N GLU A 745 -0.17 -10.65 -41.40
CA GLU A 745 -0.56 -9.76 -42.51
C GLU A 745 -1.87 -10.21 -43.17
N ASN A 746 -2.17 -11.51 -43.17
CA ASN A 746 -3.44 -12.02 -43.69
C ASN A 746 -4.62 -11.50 -42.85
N PHE A 747 -4.49 -11.41 -41.52
CA PHE A 747 -5.49 -10.78 -40.67
C PHE A 747 -5.67 -9.30 -40.98
N LYS A 748 -4.60 -8.52 -41.17
CA LYS A 748 -4.71 -7.09 -41.55
C LYS A 748 -5.53 -6.90 -42.83
N GLN A 749 -5.31 -7.73 -43.86
CA GLN A 749 -6.08 -7.69 -45.11
C GLN A 749 -7.56 -8.01 -44.88
N ARG A 750 -7.88 -9.07 -44.11
CA ARG A 750 -9.26 -9.45 -43.77
C ARG A 750 -9.97 -8.37 -42.94
N ALA A 751 -9.27 -7.76 -41.99
CA ALA A 751 -9.76 -6.69 -41.15
C ALA A 751 -10.00 -5.38 -41.94
N ASN A 752 -9.08 -4.99 -42.83
CA ASN A 752 -9.25 -3.83 -43.72
C ASN A 752 -10.50 -3.98 -44.59
N LYS A 753 -10.69 -5.16 -45.22
CA LYS A 753 -11.90 -5.44 -46.00
C LYS A 753 -13.18 -5.32 -45.17
N ALA A 754 -13.20 -5.81 -43.93
CA ALA A 754 -14.34 -5.67 -43.03
C ALA A 754 -14.60 -4.20 -42.63
N ILE A 755 -13.54 -3.40 -42.44
CA ILE A 755 -13.62 -1.96 -42.17
C ILE A 755 -14.19 -1.21 -43.39
N ASP A 756 -13.78 -1.55 -44.61
CA ASP A 756 -14.33 -0.97 -45.84
C ASP A 756 -15.82 -1.31 -46.03
N GLU A 757 -16.21 -2.56 -45.76
CA GLU A 757 -17.62 -2.99 -45.76
C GLU A 757 -18.44 -2.21 -44.70
N TRP A 758 -17.86 -1.98 -43.51
CA TRP A 758 -18.46 -1.18 -42.44
C TRP A 758 -18.60 0.31 -42.81
N TYR A 759 -17.63 0.87 -43.54
CA TYR A 759 -17.71 2.23 -44.07
C TYR A 759 -18.83 2.37 -45.11
N ARG A 760 -18.90 1.45 -46.09
CA ARG A 760 -19.94 1.44 -47.14
C ARG A 760 -21.35 1.29 -46.58
N ALA A 761 -21.52 0.52 -45.51
CA ALA A 761 -22.81 0.33 -44.84
C ALA A 761 -23.37 1.58 -44.12
N ARG A 762 -22.66 2.73 -44.13
CA ARG A 762 -23.00 3.93 -43.34
C ARG A 762 -23.43 5.16 -44.16
N GLU A 763 -23.71 5.00 -45.46
CA GLU A 763 -24.24 6.09 -46.29
C GLU A 763 -25.56 6.66 -45.71
N GLY A 764 -25.57 7.97 -45.41
CA GLY A 764 -26.74 8.69 -44.90
C GLY A 764 -26.58 9.36 -43.53
N LYS A 765 -25.48 9.13 -42.79
CA LYS A 765 -25.18 9.86 -41.53
C LYS A 765 -23.73 10.29 -41.45
N LYS A 766 -23.43 11.53 -41.88
CA LYS A 766 -22.17 12.23 -41.55
C LYS A 766 -22.15 12.61 -40.06
N GLN A 767 -22.00 11.61 -39.20
CA GLN A 767 -21.57 11.84 -37.82
C GLN A 767 -20.17 12.44 -37.88
N VAL A 768 -19.99 13.63 -37.31
CA VAL A 768 -18.70 14.35 -37.35
C VAL A 768 -17.72 13.62 -36.44
N HIS A 769 -16.99 12.66 -37.00
CA HIS A 769 -15.90 11.99 -36.32
C HIS A 769 -14.65 12.87 -36.36
N LEU A 770 -14.17 13.29 -35.19
CA LEU A 770 -12.90 14.00 -35.04
C LEU A 770 -11.69 13.09 -35.31
N THR A 771 -11.88 11.79 -35.47
CA THR A 771 -10.84 10.79 -35.77
C THR A 771 -11.21 9.91 -36.96
N GLU A 772 -10.22 9.53 -37.76
CA GLU A 772 -10.35 8.50 -38.81
C GLU A 772 -10.10 7.10 -38.22
N VAL A 773 -10.63 6.05 -38.86
CA VAL A 773 -10.42 4.67 -38.38
C VAL A 773 -9.12 4.14 -38.99
N ARG A 774 -8.00 4.53 -38.38
CA ARG A 774 -6.63 4.11 -38.77
C ARG A 774 -6.03 3.19 -37.70
N PRO A 775 -6.49 1.93 -37.60
CA PRO A 775 -6.15 1.04 -36.48
C PRO A 775 -4.66 0.73 -36.37
N TRP A 776 -3.93 0.67 -37.50
CA TRP A 776 -2.54 0.17 -37.57
C TRP A 776 -1.43 1.19 -37.33
N ILE A 777 -1.74 2.48 -37.22
CA ILE A 777 -0.76 3.49 -36.75
C ILE A 777 -0.37 3.15 -35.31
N ASP A 778 0.85 3.44 -34.88
CA ASP A 778 1.27 3.27 -33.48
C ASP A 778 0.96 1.87 -32.92
N ALA A 779 1.38 0.83 -33.65
CA ALA A 779 1.16 -0.56 -33.26
C ALA A 779 1.88 -0.93 -31.95
N GLU A 780 3.05 -0.33 -31.68
CA GLU A 780 3.85 -0.48 -30.45
C GLU A 780 3.01 -0.23 -29.18
N HIS A 781 2.13 0.77 -29.21
CA HIS A 781 1.29 1.16 -28.08
C HIS A 781 -0.14 0.61 -28.15
N ARG A 782 -0.46 -0.29 -29.09
CA ARG A 782 -1.82 -0.79 -29.31
C ARG A 782 -1.96 -2.29 -29.09
N ARG A 783 -3.13 -2.70 -28.61
CA ARG A 783 -3.54 -4.12 -28.49
C ARG A 783 -4.83 -4.34 -29.24
N TYR A 784 -4.91 -5.43 -29.98
CA TYR A 784 -5.98 -5.70 -30.94
C TYR A 784 -6.75 -6.94 -30.53
N PHE A 785 -8.07 -6.85 -30.48
CA PHE A 785 -8.96 -7.95 -30.14
C PHE A 785 -9.96 -8.13 -31.28
N ALA A 786 -10.12 -9.36 -31.75
CA ALA A 786 -11.00 -9.69 -32.87
C ALA A 786 -12.06 -10.72 -32.48
N ALA A 787 -13.25 -10.54 -33.05
CA ALA A 787 -14.27 -11.57 -33.15
C ALA A 787 -14.25 -12.13 -34.58
N GLU A 788 -13.90 -13.40 -34.74
CA GLU A 788 -13.83 -14.06 -36.05
C GLU A 788 -14.77 -15.28 -36.14
N ARG A 789 -15.28 -15.53 -37.35
CA ARG A 789 -15.96 -16.78 -37.73
C ARG A 789 -15.70 -17.07 -39.21
N ASP A 790 -15.34 -18.30 -39.54
CA ASP A 790 -15.10 -18.77 -40.93
C ASP A 790 -14.15 -17.85 -41.73
N GLY A 791 -13.09 -17.36 -41.07
CA GLY A 791 -12.11 -16.43 -41.66
C GLY A 791 -12.63 -14.99 -41.87
N ARG A 792 -13.85 -14.65 -41.46
CA ARG A 792 -14.39 -13.28 -41.51
C ARG A 792 -14.26 -12.59 -40.16
N VAL A 793 -13.80 -11.33 -40.18
CA VAL A 793 -13.76 -10.45 -39.01
C VAL A 793 -15.15 -9.84 -38.81
N LEU A 794 -15.79 -10.19 -37.69
CA LEU A 794 -17.12 -9.71 -37.29
C LEU A 794 -17.06 -8.54 -36.30
N GLY A 795 -15.92 -8.35 -35.62
CA GLY A 795 -15.72 -7.20 -34.75
C GLY A 795 -14.25 -6.97 -34.43
N LEU A 796 -13.89 -5.71 -34.20
CA LEU A 796 -12.53 -5.29 -33.88
C LEU A 796 -12.55 -4.28 -32.72
N VAL A 797 -11.84 -4.59 -31.64
CA VAL A 797 -11.57 -3.66 -30.54
C VAL A 797 -10.08 -3.36 -30.50
N VAL A 798 -9.73 -2.07 -30.41
CA VAL A 798 -8.35 -1.60 -30.33
C VAL A 798 -8.18 -0.83 -29.02
N LEU A 799 -7.31 -1.33 -28.15
CA LEU A 799 -6.84 -0.60 -26.99
C LEU A 799 -5.59 0.20 -27.36
N HIS A 800 -5.48 1.42 -26.85
CA HIS A 800 -4.30 2.28 -26.96
C HIS A 800 -3.73 2.52 -25.56
N ARG A 801 -2.43 2.35 -25.39
CA ARG A 801 -1.74 2.72 -24.15
C ARG A 801 -1.64 4.25 -24.07
N LEU A 802 -1.95 4.80 -22.91
CA LEU A 802 -1.79 6.22 -22.59
C LEU A 802 -0.61 6.39 -21.60
N ALA A 803 -0.35 7.62 -21.17
CA ALA A 803 0.52 7.86 -20.02
C ALA A 803 0.13 6.97 -18.82
N PRO A 804 1.08 6.47 -18.00
CA PRO A 804 0.77 5.59 -16.88
C PRO A 804 -0.27 6.14 -15.88
N ARG A 805 -0.37 7.47 -15.76
CA ARG A 805 -1.41 8.17 -14.95
C ARG A 805 -2.84 8.02 -15.50
N TYR A 806 -3.00 7.75 -16.79
CA TYR A 806 -4.28 7.67 -17.51
C TYR A 806 -4.66 6.25 -17.93
N GLY A 807 -3.67 5.34 -18.04
CA GLY A 807 -3.89 3.90 -18.28
C GLY A 807 -4.08 3.55 -19.75
N TRP A 808 -5.28 3.09 -20.11
CA TRP A 808 -5.62 2.64 -21.47
C TRP A 808 -6.84 3.36 -22.05
N GLN A 809 -6.89 3.55 -23.37
CA GLN A 809 -8.08 3.99 -24.10
C GLN A 809 -8.65 2.84 -24.92
N VAL A 810 -9.97 2.63 -24.89
CA VAL A 810 -10.69 1.89 -25.93
C VAL A 810 -10.85 2.82 -27.13
N LYS A 811 -9.85 2.84 -28.03
CA LYS A 811 -9.75 3.82 -29.12
C LYS A 811 -10.77 3.56 -30.23
N TRP A 812 -10.99 2.30 -30.57
CA TRP A 812 -12.06 1.87 -31.46
C TRP A 812 -12.73 0.58 -30.95
N ALA A 813 -14.04 0.51 -31.13
CA ALA A 813 -14.85 -0.70 -30.97
C ALA A 813 -15.80 -0.78 -32.18
N LEU A 814 -15.41 -1.56 -33.18
CA LEU A 814 -16.07 -1.67 -34.47
C LEU A 814 -16.93 -2.94 -34.50
N ASP A 815 -18.25 -2.76 -34.56
CA ASP A 815 -19.24 -3.82 -34.76
C ASP A 815 -19.57 -3.91 -36.27
N MET A 816 -19.22 -5.01 -36.92
CA MET A 816 -19.32 -5.12 -38.39
C MET A 816 -20.76 -5.44 -38.84
N PRO A 817 -21.20 -5.08 -40.06
CA PRO A 817 -22.60 -5.20 -40.46
C PRO A 817 -23.21 -6.61 -40.42
N SER A 818 -22.38 -7.66 -40.38
CA SER A 818 -22.78 -9.07 -40.27
C SER A 818 -22.65 -9.67 -38.86
N ALA A 819 -22.28 -8.86 -37.86
CA ALA A 819 -22.06 -9.28 -36.49
C ALA A 819 -23.38 -9.59 -35.74
N PRO A 820 -23.48 -10.70 -34.99
CA PRO A 820 -24.61 -10.94 -34.10
C PRO A 820 -24.62 -10.01 -32.88
N ASN A 821 -25.78 -9.45 -32.53
CA ASN A 821 -25.90 -8.53 -31.38
C ASN A 821 -25.35 -9.18 -30.08
N GLY A 822 -24.45 -8.48 -29.40
CA GLY A 822 -23.71 -8.97 -28.24
C GLY A 822 -22.23 -9.28 -28.53
N THR A 823 -21.82 -9.30 -29.81
CA THR A 823 -20.44 -9.63 -30.21
C THR A 823 -19.46 -8.55 -29.77
N ILE A 824 -19.72 -7.28 -30.08
CA ILE A 824 -18.82 -6.18 -29.72
C ILE A 824 -18.76 -5.97 -28.20
N GLU A 825 -19.86 -6.14 -27.47
CA GLU A 825 -19.86 -6.01 -26.00
C GLU A 825 -19.02 -7.10 -25.34
N ALA A 826 -19.12 -8.35 -25.79
CA ALA A 826 -18.30 -9.45 -25.28
C ALA A 826 -16.81 -9.28 -25.64
N LEU A 827 -16.51 -8.68 -26.79
CA LEU A 827 -15.13 -8.39 -27.23
C LEU A 827 -14.51 -7.22 -26.43
N VAL A 828 -15.29 -6.19 -26.10
CA VAL A 828 -14.86 -5.10 -25.20
C VAL A 828 -14.65 -5.62 -23.78
N ASP A 829 -15.54 -6.46 -23.25
CA ASP A 829 -15.35 -7.07 -21.93
C ASP A 829 -14.07 -7.92 -21.87
N LEU A 830 -13.77 -8.72 -22.92
CA LEU A 830 -12.49 -9.45 -23.05
C LEU A 830 -11.27 -8.53 -23.06
N ALA A 831 -11.32 -7.45 -23.86
CA ALA A 831 -10.23 -6.48 -23.95
C ALA A 831 -9.97 -5.80 -22.59
N LEU A 832 -11.01 -5.39 -21.88
CA LEU A 832 -10.89 -4.77 -20.54
C LEU A 832 -10.41 -5.76 -19.47
N MET A 833 -10.83 -7.02 -19.52
CA MET A 833 -10.28 -8.06 -18.62
C MET A 833 -8.77 -8.24 -18.80
N SER A 834 -8.25 -8.08 -20.03
CA SER A 834 -6.84 -8.26 -20.36
C SER A 834 -5.89 -7.15 -19.83
N ILE A 835 -6.44 -6.09 -19.22
CA ILE A 835 -5.71 -4.95 -18.61
C ILE A 835 -6.03 -4.75 -17.13
N SER A 836 -6.54 -5.81 -16.45
CA SER A 836 -6.95 -5.78 -15.05
C SER A 836 -5.88 -5.15 -14.14
N GLY A 837 -6.23 -4.06 -13.45
CA GLY A 837 -5.33 -3.30 -12.59
C GLY A 837 -4.85 -1.97 -13.17
N SER A 838 -5.19 -1.64 -14.42
CA SER A 838 -5.00 -0.31 -15.01
C SER A 838 -6.33 0.40 -15.25
N PRO A 839 -6.47 1.72 -15.04
CA PRO A 839 -7.68 2.44 -15.45
C PRO A 839 -7.85 2.40 -16.98
N ALA A 840 -9.10 2.51 -17.44
CA ALA A 840 -9.42 2.54 -18.86
C ALA A 840 -10.40 3.68 -19.19
N THR A 841 -10.38 4.22 -20.41
CA THR A 841 -11.30 5.28 -20.85
C THR A 841 -11.87 5.01 -22.25
N PHE A 842 -13.12 5.40 -22.49
CA PHE A 842 -13.69 5.47 -23.85
C PHE A 842 -13.46 6.83 -24.52
N GLY A 843 -12.80 7.78 -23.83
CA GLY A 843 -12.58 9.14 -24.26
C GLY A 843 -13.65 10.13 -23.78
N ALA A 844 -13.62 11.33 -24.36
CA ALA A 844 -14.51 12.43 -24.00
C ALA A 844 -15.90 12.29 -24.65
N ASP A 845 -16.93 12.51 -23.84
CA ASP A 845 -18.35 12.55 -24.20
C ASP A 845 -18.94 13.93 -23.83
N VAL A 846 -20.16 14.21 -24.30
CA VAL A 846 -20.86 15.48 -24.04
C VAL A 846 -21.49 15.44 -22.65
N SER A 847 -21.14 16.38 -21.78
CA SER A 847 -21.77 16.51 -20.46
C SER A 847 -23.24 16.89 -20.61
N GLY A 848 -24.09 16.34 -19.73
CA GLY A 848 -25.48 16.75 -19.61
C GLY A 848 -25.68 18.19 -19.10
N LYS A 849 -24.60 18.93 -18.79
CA LYS A 849 -24.61 20.30 -18.25
C LYS A 849 -23.52 21.15 -18.90
N LEU A 850 -23.76 22.47 -18.89
CA LEU A 850 -22.76 23.48 -19.22
C LEU A 850 -22.35 24.21 -17.94
N VAL A 851 -21.05 24.18 -17.60
CA VAL A 851 -20.49 24.84 -16.42
C VAL A 851 -19.52 25.95 -16.86
N PRO A 852 -19.80 27.24 -16.60
CA PRO A 852 -18.79 28.29 -16.77
C PRO A 852 -17.72 28.14 -15.67
N VAL A 853 -16.46 28.46 -15.97
CA VAL A 853 -15.39 28.42 -14.96
C VAL A 853 -14.73 29.79 -14.79
N ALA A 854 -13.93 30.27 -15.75
CA ALA A 854 -13.23 31.55 -15.64
C ALA A 854 -13.73 32.59 -16.64
N HIS A 855 -13.76 33.86 -16.21
CA HIS A 855 -13.99 35.05 -17.04
C HIS A 855 -15.31 35.08 -17.86
N ILE A 856 -16.32 34.32 -17.44
CA ILE A 856 -17.68 34.31 -18.02
C ILE A 856 -18.70 34.84 -16.98
N GLY A 857 -19.25 36.02 -17.23
CA GLY A 857 -20.18 36.71 -16.33
C GLY A 857 -21.62 36.16 -16.33
N GLY A 858 -22.31 36.27 -15.18
CA GLY A 858 -23.55 35.56 -14.88
C GLY A 858 -24.74 35.78 -15.84
N ALA A 859 -24.87 36.93 -16.49
CA ALA A 859 -25.91 37.13 -17.51
C ALA A 859 -25.65 36.31 -18.79
N LYS A 860 -24.39 36.29 -19.26
CA LYS A 860 -23.97 35.49 -20.43
C LYS A 860 -24.03 33.99 -20.12
N THR A 861 -23.64 33.59 -18.91
CA THR A 861 -23.86 32.23 -18.40
C THR A 861 -25.32 31.80 -18.53
N LYS A 862 -26.27 32.58 -18.00
CA LYS A 862 -27.70 32.21 -18.05
C LYS A 862 -28.22 32.04 -19.48
N ILE A 863 -27.75 32.86 -20.42
CA ILE A 863 -28.11 32.75 -21.84
C ILE A 863 -27.48 31.48 -22.45
N LEU A 864 -26.20 31.23 -22.22
CA LEU A 864 -25.48 30.05 -22.72
C LEU A 864 -26.04 28.74 -22.17
N THR A 865 -26.28 28.65 -20.86
CA THR A 865 -26.90 27.49 -20.22
C THR A 865 -28.32 27.28 -20.73
N LYS A 866 -29.14 28.33 -20.85
CA LYS A 866 -30.50 28.21 -21.40
C LYS A 866 -30.50 27.78 -22.87
N ALA A 867 -29.55 28.27 -23.67
CA ALA A 867 -29.38 27.84 -25.06
C ALA A 867 -28.99 26.35 -25.16
N TYR A 868 -28.05 25.90 -24.32
CA TYR A 868 -27.65 24.49 -24.19
C TYR A 868 -28.83 23.60 -23.75
N GLU A 869 -29.67 24.10 -22.84
CA GLU A 869 -30.89 23.42 -22.39
C GLU A 869 -32.01 23.40 -23.45
N THR A 870 -32.16 24.42 -24.30
CA THR A 870 -33.18 24.40 -25.38
C THR A 870 -32.91 23.37 -26.47
N VAL A 871 -31.65 22.96 -26.66
CA VAL A 871 -31.30 21.83 -27.55
C VAL A 871 -31.68 20.46 -26.91
N ASN A 872 -32.00 20.44 -25.61
CA ASN A 872 -32.29 19.24 -24.84
C ASN A 872 -33.81 19.02 -24.63
N LEU A 873 -34.49 18.49 -25.65
CA LEU A 873 -35.94 18.20 -25.67
C LEU A 873 -36.43 17.09 -24.69
N THR A 874 -35.62 16.69 -23.71
CA THR A 874 -35.94 15.57 -22.78
C THR A 874 -37.20 15.84 -21.94
N THR A 875 -37.47 17.10 -21.61
CA THR A 875 -38.66 17.51 -20.84
C THR A 875 -39.94 17.39 -21.66
N GLN A 876 -39.91 17.86 -22.91
CA GLN A 876 -40.96 17.82 -23.91
C GLN A 876 -41.28 16.37 -24.26
N LYS A 877 -40.25 15.54 -24.50
CA LYS A 877 -40.38 14.10 -24.76
C LYS A 877 -41.03 13.34 -23.58
N ARG A 878 -40.76 13.76 -22.34
CA ARG A 878 -41.43 13.22 -21.13
C ARG A 878 -42.89 13.68 -21.03
N LEU A 879 -43.18 14.95 -21.32
CA LEU A 879 -44.55 15.49 -21.34
C LEU A 879 -45.40 14.80 -22.41
N ALA A 880 -44.91 14.71 -23.64
CA ALA A 880 -45.55 14.01 -24.76
C ALA A 880 -45.83 12.53 -24.42
N ALA A 881 -44.86 11.82 -23.84
CA ALA A 881 -45.04 10.44 -23.38
C ALA A 881 -46.16 10.30 -22.32
N SER A 882 -46.28 11.27 -21.40
CA SER A 882 -47.37 11.34 -20.41
C SER A 882 -48.71 11.75 -21.00
N VAL A 883 -48.73 12.51 -22.10
CA VAL A 883 -49.96 12.97 -22.76
C VAL A 883 -50.53 11.88 -23.69
N LEU A 884 -49.65 11.11 -24.33
CA LEU A 884 -50.00 10.06 -25.31
C LEU A 884 -50.02 8.65 -24.74
N ASP A 885 -49.98 8.52 -23.41
CA ASP A 885 -49.89 7.29 -22.63
C ASP A 885 -49.00 6.22 -23.29
N CYS A 886 -47.69 6.51 -23.34
CA CYS A 886 -46.71 5.57 -23.87
C CYS A 886 -45.31 5.79 -23.30
N GLY A 887 -44.42 4.80 -23.44
CA GLY A 887 -43.03 4.94 -23.05
C GLY A 887 -42.29 5.98 -23.90
N LYS A 888 -41.38 6.75 -23.30
CA LYS A 888 -40.62 7.85 -23.94
C LYS A 888 -39.97 7.48 -25.28
N ASN A 889 -39.58 6.22 -25.47
CA ASN A 889 -38.94 5.71 -26.69
C ASN A 889 -39.91 5.56 -27.87
N LYS A 890 -41.23 5.66 -27.64
CA LYS A 890 -42.27 5.68 -28.68
C LYS A 890 -42.63 7.08 -29.16
N ILE A 891 -42.12 8.13 -28.52
CA ILE A 891 -42.29 9.51 -28.99
C ILE A 891 -41.19 9.84 -30.01
N TRP A 892 -41.63 10.22 -31.19
CA TRP A 892 -40.84 10.95 -32.18
C TRP A 892 -41.18 12.44 -32.08
N LEU A 893 -40.18 13.28 -32.27
CA LEU A 893 -40.28 14.74 -32.30
C LEU A 893 -39.67 15.16 -33.62
N ASP A 894 -40.27 16.13 -34.32
CA ASP A 894 -39.74 16.61 -35.58
C ASP A 894 -38.35 17.28 -35.37
N PRO A 895 -37.30 16.83 -36.08
CA PRO A 895 -35.96 17.43 -35.97
C PRO A 895 -35.83 18.80 -36.66
N ASN A 896 -36.79 19.20 -37.50
CA ASN A 896 -36.75 20.48 -38.20
C ASN A 896 -37.37 21.62 -37.35
N GLU A 897 -38.42 21.32 -36.57
CA GLU A 897 -39.15 22.29 -35.73
C GLU A 897 -38.78 22.23 -34.24
N VAL A 898 -37.48 21.99 -33.96
CA VAL A 898 -36.95 21.87 -32.58
C VAL A 898 -37.19 23.14 -31.75
N SER A 899 -37.16 24.31 -32.39
CA SER A 899 -37.42 25.61 -31.76
C SER A 899 -38.86 25.71 -31.22
N GLU A 900 -39.87 25.43 -32.05
CA GLU A 900 -41.28 25.45 -31.64
C GLU A 900 -41.58 24.37 -30.59
N ILE A 901 -41.08 23.15 -30.79
CA ILE A 901 -41.24 22.05 -29.83
C ILE A 901 -40.61 22.41 -28.47
N SER A 902 -39.43 23.06 -28.44
CA SER A 902 -38.76 23.44 -27.19
C SER A 902 -39.59 24.41 -26.34
N ASN A 903 -40.41 25.27 -26.95
CA ASN A 903 -41.25 26.24 -26.25
C ASN A 903 -42.52 25.62 -25.61
N ALA A 904 -42.85 24.37 -25.92
CA ALA A 904 -44.06 23.71 -25.42
C ALA A 904 -43.92 23.20 -23.97
N ASN A 905 -44.16 24.11 -23.02
CA ASN A 905 -43.94 23.89 -21.59
C ASN A 905 -45.14 23.30 -20.83
N SER A 906 -46.31 23.11 -21.47
CA SER A 906 -47.55 22.68 -20.83
C SER A 906 -48.17 21.45 -21.49
N ARG A 907 -49.06 20.74 -20.79
CA ARG A 907 -49.81 19.62 -21.38
C ARG A 907 -50.77 20.04 -22.49
N GLN A 908 -51.25 21.29 -22.49
CA GLN A 908 -52.09 21.83 -23.56
C GLN A 908 -51.29 22.12 -24.82
N THR A 909 -50.13 22.80 -24.71
CA THR A 909 -49.28 23.08 -25.88
C THR A 909 -48.70 21.81 -26.48
N ILE A 910 -48.32 20.83 -25.64
CA ILE A 910 -47.91 19.49 -26.11
C ILE A 910 -49.05 18.74 -26.82
N ARG A 911 -50.33 18.89 -26.39
CA ARG A 911 -51.46 18.32 -27.16
C ARG A 911 -51.62 18.98 -28.52
N LYS A 912 -51.46 20.31 -28.58
CA LYS A 912 -51.52 21.07 -29.83
C LYS A 912 -50.44 20.58 -30.81
N LEU A 913 -49.17 20.51 -30.38
CA LEU A 913 -48.09 19.99 -31.22
C LEU A 913 -48.23 18.52 -31.67
N VAL A 914 -49.00 17.70 -30.94
CA VAL A 914 -49.38 16.35 -31.41
C VAL A 914 -50.45 16.42 -32.50
N GLN A 915 -51.44 17.31 -32.33
CA GLN A 915 -52.50 17.54 -33.31
C GLN A 915 -51.96 18.19 -34.60
N ASP A 916 -50.98 19.07 -34.47
CA ASP A 916 -50.24 19.74 -35.55
C ASP A 916 -49.20 18.80 -36.22
N GLY A 917 -49.06 17.55 -35.76
CA GLY A 917 -48.20 16.52 -36.37
C GLY A 917 -46.71 16.55 -35.97
N LEU A 918 -46.25 17.61 -35.30
CA LEU A 918 -44.85 17.82 -34.89
C LEU A 918 -44.36 16.85 -33.79
N ILE A 919 -45.29 16.18 -33.09
CA ILE A 919 -45.00 15.15 -32.08
C ILE A 919 -45.80 13.88 -32.38
N ILE A 920 -45.11 12.80 -32.79
CA ILE A 920 -45.75 11.57 -33.29
C ILE A 920 -45.51 10.38 -32.34
N LYS A 921 -46.57 9.63 -32.07
CA LYS A 921 -46.51 8.30 -31.42
C LYS A 921 -46.19 7.24 -32.48
N LYS A 922 -44.98 6.68 -32.44
CA LYS A 922 -44.55 5.67 -33.43
C LYS A 922 -45.51 4.45 -33.45
N PRO A 923 -46.01 4.02 -34.63
CA PRO A 923 -46.88 2.86 -34.74
C PRO A 923 -46.16 1.57 -34.33
N VAL A 924 -46.93 0.56 -33.90
CA VAL A 924 -46.39 -0.72 -33.41
C VAL A 924 -46.37 -1.74 -34.53
N THR A 925 -45.20 -1.97 -35.13
CA THR A 925 -44.98 -3.05 -36.08
C THR A 925 -44.86 -4.41 -35.37
N MET A 926 -45.96 -5.18 -35.44
CA MET A 926 -46.10 -6.60 -35.07
C MET A 926 -46.00 -6.98 -33.58
N HIS A 927 -46.79 -7.98 -33.18
CA HIS A 927 -46.75 -8.54 -31.82
C HIS A 927 -45.50 -9.40 -31.59
N SER A 928 -44.89 -9.25 -30.41
CA SER A 928 -43.66 -9.94 -30.04
C SER A 928 -43.83 -11.46 -30.00
N ARG A 929 -43.33 -12.15 -31.05
CA ARG A 929 -43.27 -13.62 -31.12
C ARG A 929 -42.44 -14.23 -29.96
N ALA A 930 -41.54 -13.45 -29.34
CA ALA A 930 -40.78 -13.88 -28.16
C ALA A 930 -41.69 -14.15 -26.96
N ARG A 931 -42.60 -13.22 -26.62
CA ARG A 931 -43.55 -13.42 -25.49
C ARG A 931 -44.52 -14.58 -25.72
N ALA A 932 -44.94 -14.78 -26.98
CA ALA A 932 -45.78 -15.91 -27.35
C ALA A 932 -45.06 -17.26 -27.18
N ARG A 933 -43.78 -17.33 -27.59
CA ARG A 933 -42.92 -18.51 -27.36
C ARG A 933 -42.66 -18.75 -25.88
N GLU A 934 -42.36 -17.70 -25.12
CA GLU A 934 -42.11 -17.76 -23.67
C GLU A 934 -43.34 -18.27 -22.89
N LEU A 935 -44.53 -17.77 -23.23
CA LEU A 935 -45.80 -18.25 -22.67
C LEU A 935 -46.09 -19.71 -23.03
N ASN A 936 -45.80 -20.13 -24.27
CA ASN A 936 -45.97 -21.51 -24.70
C ASN A 936 -44.92 -22.45 -24.07
N LEU A 937 -43.69 -21.99 -23.86
CA LEU A 937 -42.67 -22.74 -23.14
C LEU A 937 -43.10 -22.93 -21.67
N ALA A 938 -43.60 -21.87 -21.02
CA ALA A 938 -44.16 -21.92 -19.68
C ALA A 938 -45.33 -22.92 -19.58
N ARG A 939 -46.22 -22.96 -20.57
CA ARG A 939 -47.32 -23.94 -20.65
C ARG A 939 -46.84 -25.38 -20.85
N ARG A 940 -45.77 -25.63 -21.60
CA ARG A 940 -45.18 -26.97 -21.77
C ARG A 940 -44.59 -27.49 -20.45
N ILE A 941 -43.91 -26.64 -19.67
CA ILE A 941 -43.38 -26.99 -18.33
C ILE A 941 -44.44 -26.96 -17.22
N GLY A 942 -45.72 -27.20 -17.55
CA GLY A 942 -46.83 -27.30 -16.60
C GLY A 942 -47.34 -25.98 -15.99
N ARG A 943 -46.67 -24.85 -16.18
CA ARG A 943 -47.11 -23.56 -15.62
C ARG A 943 -48.36 -23.07 -16.35
N HIS A 944 -49.26 -22.41 -15.63
CA HIS A 944 -50.54 -21.89 -16.15
C HIS A 944 -51.54 -22.94 -16.67
N ARG A 945 -51.43 -24.21 -16.25
CA ARG A 945 -52.38 -25.30 -16.60
C ARG A 945 -53.31 -25.76 -15.47
N GLY A 946 -53.17 -25.21 -14.25
CA GLY A 946 -54.00 -25.57 -13.08
C GLY A 946 -55.15 -24.60 -12.79
N PHE A 947 -56.15 -25.07 -12.05
CA PHE A 947 -57.32 -24.30 -11.63
C PHE A 947 -56.95 -23.07 -10.76
N GLY A 948 -56.90 -21.91 -11.40
CA GLY A 948 -57.19 -20.59 -10.82
C GLY A 948 -56.52 -20.17 -9.50
N LYS A 949 -55.33 -19.54 -9.59
CA LYS A 949 -54.88 -18.35 -8.80
C LYS A 949 -55.05 -18.29 -7.25
N ARG A 950 -55.52 -19.31 -6.52
CA ARG A 950 -55.89 -19.17 -5.08
C ARG A 950 -54.84 -19.57 -4.05
N LYS A 951 -53.70 -20.16 -4.44
CA LYS A 951 -52.46 -20.18 -3.64
C LYS A 951 -51.32 -19.70 -4.55
N GLY A 952 -50.90 -18.45 -4.36
CA GLY A 952 -50.02 -17.74 -5.29
C GLY A 952 -48.54 -18.06 -5.10
N THR A 953 -47.74 -17.66 -6.09
CA THR A 953 -46.27 -17.59 -5.99
C THR A 953 -45.81 -16.67 -4.86
N ALA A 954 -44.52 -16.73 -4.50
CA ALA A 954 -43.90 -15.75 -3.62
C ALA A 954 -44.29 -14.30 -4.01
N ASP A 955 -44.40 -13.43 -3.00
CA ASP A 955 -44.86 -12.04 -3.08
C ASP A 955 -46.32 -11.78 -3.54
N ALA A 956 -47.09 -12.80 -3.97
CA ALA A 956 -48.44 -12.60 -4.52
C ALA A 956 -49.48 -12.05 -3.52
N ARG A 957 -49.31 -12.27 -2.20
CA ARG A 957 -50.18 -11.71 -1.14
C ARG A 957 -49.66 -10.39 -0.56
N MET A 958 -48.35 -10.17 -0.59
CA MET A 958 -47.66 -9.04 0.03
C MET A 958 -46.44 -8.69 -0.82
N PRO A 959 -46.57 -7.82 -1.84
CA PRO A 959 -45.44 -7.44 -2.69
C PRO A 959 -44.31 -6.84 -1.86
N THR A 960 -43.06 -7.15 -2.21
CA THR A 960 -41.85 -6.70 -1.51
C THR A 960 -41.80 -5.18 -1.30
N GLN A 961 -42.29 -4.40 -2.28
CA GLN A 961 -42.44 -2.93 -2.17
C GLN A 961 -43.42 -2.51 -1.06
N VAL A 962 -44.53 -3.24 -0.86
CA VAL A 962 -45.52 -3.00 0.20
C VAL A 962 -44.94 -3.34 1.57
N VAL A 963 -44.18 -4.43 1.69
CA VAL A 963 -43.44 -4.79 2.92
C VAL A 963 -42.46 -3.69 3.30
N TRP A 964 -41.64 -3.22 2.35
CA TRP A 964 -40.70 -2.12 2.55
C TRP A 964 -41.39 -0.81 2.97
N MET A 965 -42.48 -0.42 2.28
CA MET A 965 -43.26 0.77 2.65
C MET A 965 -43.89 0.66 4.06
N ARG A 966 -44.39 -0.51 4.45
CA ARG A 966 -44.96 -0.74 5.79
C ARG A 966 -43.86 -0.63 6.86
N ARG A 967 -42.68 -1.24 6.66
CA ARG A 967 -41.51 -1.09 7.54
C ARG A 967 -41.11 0.37 7.72
N GLN A 968 -40.94 1.11 6.62
CA GLN A 968 -40.60 2.54 6.64
C GLN A 968 -41.60 3.37 7.46
N ARG A 969 -42.90 3.15 7.29
CA ARG A 969 -43.96 3.86 8.02
C ARG A 969 -43.92 3.57 9.52
N VAL A 970 -43.65 2.33 9.93
CA VAL A 970 -43.54 1.95 11.35
C VAL A 970 -42.35 2.63 12.03
N LEU A 971 -41.16 2.60 11.40
CA LEU A 971 -39.95 3.22 11.94
C LEU A 971 -40.10 4.75 12.07
N ARG A 972 -40.66 5.41 11.06
CA ARG A 972 -40.89 6.87 11.10
C ARG A 972 -41.91 7.28 12.16
N ARG A 973 -42.99 6.52 12.35
CA ARG A 973 -43.95 6.78 13.45
C ARG A 973 -43.28 6.63 14.83
N LEU A 974 -42.37 5.67 15.00
CA LEU A 974 -41.62 5.53 16.25
C LEU A 974 -40.72 6.75 16.51
N LEU A 975 -39.96 7.21 15.51
CA LEU A 975 -39.12 8.41 15.63
C LEU A 975 -39.93 9.66 15.96
N VAL A 976 -41.07 9.87 15.29
CA VAL A 976 -41.97 11.00 15.59
C VAL A 976 -42.49 10.91 17.02
N LYS A 977 -42.94 9.72 17.48
CA LYS A 977 -43.40 9.51 18.87
C LYS A 977 -42.27 9.77 19.88
N TYR A 978 -41.05 9.31 19.61
CA TYR A 978 -39.92 9.47 20.54
C TYR A 978 -39.44 10.92 20.62
N ARG A 979 -39.47 11.67 19.50
CA ARG A 979 -39.19 13.11 19.51
C ARG A 979 -40.29 13.89 20.25
N ALA A 980 -41.56 13.55 20.03
CA ALA A 980 -42.68 14.18 20.73
C ALA A 980 -42.64 13.90 22.25
N SER A 981 -42.20 12.71 22.66
CA SER A 981 -42.03 12.35 24.08
C SER A 981 -40.69 12.78 24.69
N GLY A 982 -39.94 13.70 24.05
CA GLY A 982 -38.62 14.16 24.53
C GLY A 982 -37.52 13.09 24.60
N LYS A 983 -37.77 11.86 24.12
CA LYS A 983 -36.83 10.74 24.25
C LYS A 983 -35.65 10.82 23.28
N ILE A 984 -35.73 11.62 22.22
CA ILE A 984 -34.62 11.92 21.30
C ILE A 984 -34.66 13.40 20.93
N ASP A 985 -33.48 14.01 20.78
CA ASP A 985 -33.37 15.42 20.40
C ASP A 985 -33.66 15.66 18.90
N LYS A 986 -33.76 16.92 18.51
CA LYS A 986 -34.06 17.33 17.12
C LYS A 986 -33.00 16.82 16.13
N HIS A 987 -31.72 16.83 16.50
CA HIS A 987 -30.62 16.47 15.61
C HIS A 987 -30.57 14.95 15.38
N LEU A 988 -30.59 14.17 16.46
CA LEU A 988 -30.64 12.71 16.41
C LEU A 988 -31.91 12.21 15.70
N TYR A 989 -33.04 12.90 15.83
CA TYR A 989 -34.23 12.61 15.03
C TYR A 989 -33.99 12.77 13.52
N HIS A 990 -33.34 13.85 13.08
CA HIS A 990 -33.12 14.09 11.65
C HIS A 990 -32.16 13.04 11.06
N GLU A 991 -31.07 12.75 11.74
CA GLU A 991 -30.12 11.71 11.36
C GLU A 991 -30.80 10.34 11.22
N LEU A 992 -31.46 9.86 12.27
CA LEU A 992 -32.15 8.56 12.27
C LEU A 992 -33.30 8.49 11.25
N TYR A 993 -33.94 9.62 10.93
CA TYR A 993 -34.96 9.68 9.87
C TYR A 993 -34.34 9.46 8.48
N HIS A 994 -33.14 10.00 8.23
CA HIS A 994 -32.39 9.78 6.99
C HIS A 994 -31.83 8.34 6.93
N SER A 995 -31.25 7.81 8.00
CA SER A 995 -30.75 6.43 8.06
C SER A 995 -31.90 5.40 7.94
N ALA A 996 -33.07 5.68 8.51
CA ALA A 996 -34.26 4.88 8.25
C ALA A 996 -34.63 4.88 6.77
N LYS A 997 -34.61 6.02 6.07
CA LYS A 997 -34.87 6.11 4.62
C LYS A 997 -33.85 5.32 3.79
N GLY A 998 -32.59 5.22 4.24
CA GLY A 998 -31.52 4.41 3.65
C GLY A 998 -31.67 2.89 3.85
N ASN A 999 -32.73 2.43 4.53
CA ASN A 999 -32.98 1.03 4.86
C ASN A 999 -31.98 0.40 5.87
N THR A 1000 -31.22 1.23 6.60
CA THR A 1000 -30.23 0.80 7.62
C THR A 1000 -30.87 -0.04 8.73
N PHE A 1001 -32.12 0.23 9.10
CA PHE A 1001 -32.83 -0.49 10.17
C PHE A 1001 -33.83 -1.51 9.62
N LYS A 1002 -33.57 -2.81 9.85
CA LYS A 1002 -34.42 -3.92 9.36
C LYS A 1002 -35.73 -4.09 10.16
N HIS A 1003 -35.78 -3.69 11.43
CA HIS A 1003 -36.95 -3.77 12.31
C HIS A 1003 -36.89 -2.73 13.45
N LYS A 1004 -38.00 -2.58 14.19
CA LYS A 1004 -38.17 -1.60 15.28
C LYS A 1004 -37.09 -1.73 16.36
N ARG A 1005 -36.73 -2.97 16.74
CA ARG A 1005 -35.74 -3.26 17.80
C ARG A 1005 -34.34 -2.70 17.49
N ALA A 1006 -33.81 -2.95 16.30
CA ALA A 1006 -32.51 -2.41 15.86
C ALA A 1006 -32.44 -0.87 15.88
N LEU A 1007 -33.55 -0.19 15.55
CA LEU A 1007 -33.61 1.28 15.68
C LEU A 1007 -33.58 1.75 17.14
N VAL A 1008 -34.21 1.02 18.07
CA VAL A 1008 -34.21 1.35 19.50
C VAL A 1008 -32.83 1.08 20.11
N GLU A 1009 -32.19 -0.04 19.77
CA GLU A 1009 -30.82 -0.37 20.20
C GLU A 1009 -29.81 0.70 19.71
N HIS A 1010 -29.92 1.16 18.47
CA HIS A 1010 -29.10 2.27 17.96
C HIS A 1010 -29.39 3.60 18.67
N ILE A 1011 -30.65 3.88 19.07
CA ILE A 1011 -30.99 5.05 19.88
C ILE A 1011 -30.35 4.95 21.28
N HIS A 1012 -30.29 3.75 21.86
CA HIS A 1012 -29.69 3.53 23.17
C HIS A 1012 -28.16 3.68 23.10
N ARG A 1013 -27.50 3.08 22.10
CA ARG A 1013 -26.05 3.21 21.88
C ARG A 1013 -25.64 4.68 21.66
N ALA A 1014 -26.30 5.39 20.74
CA ALA A 1014 -26.00 6.81 20.46
C ALA A 1014 -26.23 7.73 21.67
N LYS A 1015 -27.13 7.38 22.59
CA LYS A 1015 -27.29 8.09 23.87
C LYS A 1015 -26.17 7.82 24.85
N ALA A 1016 -25.79 6.55 25.01
CA ALA A 1016 -24.70 6.16 25.92
C ALA A 1016 -23.37 6.80 25.48
N GLU A 1017 -23.12 6.83 24.16
CA GLU A 1017 -21.97 7.50 23.56
C GLU A 1017 -21.96 9.03 23.85
N LYS A 1018 -23.06 9.73 23.59
CA LYS A 1018 -23.23 11.16 23.91
C LYS A 1018 -23.13 11.46 25.42
N GLN A 1019 -23.45 10.49 26.28
CA GLN A 1019 -23.28 10.57 27.73
C GLN A 1019 -21.81 10.37 28.12
N ARG A 1020 -21.09 9.41 27.50
CA ARG A 1020 -19.64 9.22 27.66
C ARG A 1020 -18.84 10.45 27.21
N GLU A 1021 -19.17 11.03 26.05
CA GLU A 1021 -18.57 12.29 25.58
C GLU A 1021 -18.72 13.44 26.59
N ARG A 1022 -19.91 13.54 27.21
CA ARG A 1022 -20.17 14.55 28.23
C ARG A 1022 -19.36 14.30 29.50
N LEU A 1023 -19.30 13.06 30.00
CA LEU A 1023 -18.50 12.70 31.17
C LEU A 1023 -17.01 12.98 30.95
N LEU A 1024 -16.45 12.58 29.80
CA LEU A 1024 -15.06 12.87 29.42
C LEU A 1024 -14.79 14.38 29.33
N LYS A 1025 -15.75 15.16 28.84
CA LYS A 1025 -15.63 16.62 28.79
C LYS A 1025 -15.67 17.25 30.19
N ASP A 1026 -16.61 16.82 31.03
CA ASP A 1026 -16.76 17.31 32.39
C ASP A 1026 -15.51 16.95 33.24
N GLU A 1027 -14.91 15.77 33.02
CA GLU A 1027 -13.63 15.36 33.62
C GLU A 1027 -12.43 16.18 33.11
N MET A 1028 -12.37 16.46 31.80
CA MET A 1028 -11.35 17.32 31.19
C MET A 1028 -11.43 18.77 31.69
N ASP A 1029 -12.62 19.32 31.85
CA ASP A 1029 -12.82 20.67 32.38
C ASP A 1029 -12.58 20.71 33.91
N ALA A 1030 -12.86 19.63 34.65
CA ALA A 1030 -12.44 19.48 36.05
C ALA A 1030 -10.90 19.40 36.21
N LYS A 1031 -10.21 18.64 35.34
CA LYS A 1031 -8.74 18.62 35.25
C LYS A 1031 -8.18 20.02 34.98
N ARG A 1032 -8.76 20.76 34.02
CA ARG A 1032 -8.37 22.15 33.72
C ARG A 1032 -8.59 23.09 34.91
N ALA A 1033 -9.70 22.97 35.63
CA ALA A 1033 -9.95 23.75 36.85
C ALA A 1033 -8.90 23.46 37.94
N LYS A 1034 -8.57 22.18 38.15
CA LYS A 1034 -7.51 21.74 39.08
C LYS A 1034 -6.13 22.28 38.69
N THR A 1035 -5.79 22.27 37.39
CA THR A 1035 -4.55 22.87 36.88
C THR A 1035 -4.53 24.40 37.03
N LYS A 1036 -5.66 25.09 36.80
CA LYS A 1036 -5.79 26.54 37.00
C LYS A 1036 -5.56 26.93 38.46
N ALA A 1037 -6.26 26.25 39.39
CA ALA A 1037 -6.10 26.46 40.83
C ALA A 1037 -4.67 26.16 41.32
N ALA A 1038 -4.02 25.13 40.79
CA ALA A 1038 -2.60 24.85 41.10
C ALA A 1038 -1.66 25.96 40.58
N ARG A 1039 -1.98 26.58 39.44
CA ARG A 1039 -1.22 27.70 38.86
C ARG A 1039 -1.43 29.00 39.64
N GLU A 1040 -2.67 29.25 40.09
CA GLU A 1040 -3.02 30.37 40.97
C GLU A 1040 -2.31 30.23 42.33
N ARG A 1041 -2.36 29.06 42.99
CA ARG A 1041 -1.58 28.79 44.22
C ARG A 1041 -0.06 28.94 44.04
N LYS A 1042 0.46 28.65 42.84
CA LYS A 1042 1.89 28.86 42.53
C LYS A 1042 2.22 30.35 42.36
N LEU A 1043 1.31 31.13 41.76
CA LEU A 1043 1.41 32.58 41.65
C LEU A 1043 1.27 33.26 43.02
N GLU A 1044 0.33 32.82 43.87
CA GLU A 1044 0.20 33.28 45.27
C GLU A 1044 1.46 32.99 46.07
N ARG A 1045 2.04 31.78 45.97
CA ARG A 1045 3.33 31.46 46.60
C ARG A 1045 4.48 32.31 46.06
N GLN A 1046 4.48 32.65 44.77
CA GLN A 1046 5.49 33.55 44.19
C GLN A 1046 5.28 35.00 44.62
N ALA A 1047 4.04 35.47 44.74
CA ALA A 1047 3.70 36.81 45.23
C ALA A 1047 4.03 36.94 46.73
N ALA A 1048 3.67 35.96 47.56
CA ALA A 1048 4.04 35.90 48.97
C ALA A 1048 5.58 35.88 49.14
N LYS A 1049 6.29 35.10 48.32
CA LYS A 1049 7.77 35.08 48.34
C LYS A 1049 8.38 36.40 47.85
N ARG A 1050 7.74 37.10 46.91
CA ARG A 1050 8.17 38.43 46.43
C ARG A 1050 7.87 39.53 47.47
N ASN A 1051 6.79 39.41 48.22
CA ASN A 1051 6.45 40.35 49.29
C ASN A 1051 7.33 40.12 50.53
N ALA A 1052 7.69 38.87 50.84
CA ALA A 1052 8.70 38.58 51.87
C ALA A 1052 10.06 39.20 51.50
N LEU A 1053 10.51 39.03 50.24
CA LEU A 1053 11.73 39.65 49.71
C LEU A 1053 11.64 41.18 49.55
N ALA A 1054 10.45 41.78 49.66
CA ALA A 1054 10.27 43.23 49.67
C ALA A 1054 10.20 43.79 51.11
N GLY A 1055 9.70 43.01 52.07
CA GLY A 1055 9.74 43.35 53.49
C GLY A 1055 11.15 43.30 54.08
N GLU A 1056 12.00 42.40 53.60
CA GLU A 1056 13.44 42.35 53.93
C GLU A 1056 14.28 43.46 53.25
N ALA A 1057 13.64 44.51 52.72
CA ALA A 1057 14.29 45.65 52.06
C ALA A 1057 13.84 47.03 52.60
N GLU A 1058 13.00 47.07 53.65
CA GLU A 1058 12.61 48.30 54.38
C GLU A 1058 12.94 48.23 55.90
N GLU A 1059 13.83 47.31 56.29
CA GLU A 1059 14.66 47.36 57.52
C GLU A 1059 16.15 47.29 57.14
#